data_AF-A0A511YZB1-F1
#
_entry.id   AF-A0A511YZB1-F1
#
_cell.length_a   1.000
_cell.length_b   1.000
_cell.length_c   1.000
_cell.angle_alpha   90.00
_cell.angle_beta   90.00
_cell.angle_gamma   90.00
#
_symmetry.space_group_name_H-M   'P 1'
#
loop_
_entity.id
_entity.type
_entity.pdbx_description
1 polymer ?
#
loop_
_entity_poly.entity_id
_entity_poly.type
_entity_poly.pdbx_seq_one_letter_code
_entity_poly.pdbx_strand_id
1 'polypeptide(L)'
;MTARRTVARPAGRTLRTTRALAALGGAAALALAAPAAAAPLLAPTATDDAPGAGDVTVINTETVQAKLSPSGELRSARLYEQLSFTGTGHVTVTNPTSVQGLRNLDGFGGFAVQAGAMTATVDVDGERRIRTVSDFTGDLPLSVAVTYTLDGEPIEPGDVVGRSGELAARYVVENLTGRTDEVTYDDGTGNQATTSAETVIPMVGQLVTVLPSQFTAVSSGEASMAGDGRGGTKLSFTMTLFPPIGATSAEFGWTATVHDAALPPATITAVPVSPLLSPSYRGGAASYASGAESGAALTAGATEIDANLLRLRDGAAELTSGLQQLYAGAQELATGLNGEAAPGADELASGAGRLDDGARRLAAGAGQLDSGLQSADAAAPGLVGGLTEVRAGLGTVDAGLAQMSAAVGNLPASAAPLKAGVAQLDAGVAQLLAGAQQLASTAQNEGNVLLALAATNPTVTPADATAAARVQALGQFVAGVAATKTDPVEKATLEAVAALYAGAAPGVTLPLGPGLQVLGQVLTTGVVPGLVRLQCGLDQSVTGAATCGSTPGLDEGLDQVAGGIDQLVNGVVGQVTGGIGTAGQTKTDGTLRGGIGSLSSGVDQLVAGAKTLVAGIDQLASGAGTLRSGTGELAAGTGDLRAGASRLAAGLDDAAAGSTQLADGLGTASAGAPALADGATQLSAEGTSVLVDTGAATAADYGVKYAVLEAGAERAATESMAYGGPEGATSVTAYSLEIAGVDGSGSASMTRGAAAAALFGIGAAAAAVLRRRGLLQA
;
A
#
# COMPACT_ATOMS: atom_id res chain seq x y z
N MET A 1 10.14 4.91 -33.64
CA MET A 1 11.26 4.64 -32.71
C MET A 1 10.75 3.75 -31.60
N THR A 2 10.99 2.45 -31.75
CA THR A 2 10.51 1.36 -30.89
C THR A 2 11.70 0.84 -30.10
N ALA A 3 11.64 0.87 -28.78
CA ALA A 3 12.67 0.27 -27.91
C ALA A 3 12.05 -0.86 -27.09
N ARG A 4 12.15 -2.08 -27.61
CA ARG A 4 11.93 -3.34 -26.88
C ARG A 4 13.17 -3.61 -26.03
N ARG A 5 13.01 -3.78 -24.72
CA ARG A 5 14.04 -4.35 -23.83
C ARG A 5 13.79 -5.84 -23.67
N THR A 6 14.69 -6.64 -24.21
CA THR A 6 14.82 -8.09 -24.08
C THR A 6 15.50 -8.42 -22.76
N VAL A 7 14.87 -9.25 -21.92
CA VAL A 7 15.49 -9.86 -20.73
C VAL A 7 15.70 -11.35 -21.03
N ALA A 8 16.95 -11.79 -20.88
CA ALA A 8 17.39 -13.16 -21.13
C ALA A 8 17.03 -14.10 -19.96
N ARG A 9 16.50 -15.29 -20.29
CA ARG A 9 16.39 -16.47 -19.40
C ARG A 9 17.55 -17.42 -19.68
N PRO A 10 18.17 -18.06 -18.66
CA PRO A 10 18.92 -19.29 -18.86
C PRO A 10 18.09 -20.54 -18.55
N ALA A 11 18.47 -21.63 -19.20
CA ALA A 11 17.75 -22.89 -19.31
C ALA A 11 18.05 -23.88 -18.16
N GLY A 12 17.04 -24.71 -17.88
CA GLY A 12 17.15 -26.18 -17.80
C GLY A 12 17.91 -26.81 -16.63
N ARG A 13 17.17 -27.37 -15.68
CA ARG A 13 17.62 -28.57 -14.94
C ARG A 13 16.43 -29.37 -14.39
N THR A 14 16.17 -30.52 -15.02
CA THR A 14 15.31 -31.61 -14.54
C THR A 14 15.99 -32.34 -13.39
N LEU A 15 15.29 -32.61 -12.27
CA LEU A 15 15.61 -33.70 -11.35
C LEU A 15 14.39 -34.12 -10.51
N ARG A 16 13.98 -35.36 -10.78
CA ARG A 16 13.17 -36.33 -10.04
C ARG A 16 12.82 -35.99 -8.57
N THR A 17 11.52 -35.97 -8.27
CA THR A 17 10.99 -36.10 -6.91
C THR A 17 10.68 -37.56 -6.60
N THR A 18 11.40 -38.08 -5.62
CA THR A 18 11.24 -39.35 -4.91
C THR A 18 9.95 -39.35 -4.07
N ARG A 19 9.09 -40.36 -4.25
CA ARG A 19 7.99 -40.67 -3.33
C ARG A 19 8.54 -41.34 -2.08
N ALA A 20 8.21 -40.81 -0.92
CA ALA A 20 8.52 -41.38 0.39
C ALA A 20 7.59 -42.56 0.71
N LEU A 21 8.19 -43.65 1.16
CA LEU A 21 7.53 -44.70 1.94
C LEU A 21 7.32 -44.19 3.38
N ALA A 22 6.12 -44.37 3.91
CA ALA A 22 5.90 -44.54 5.34
C ALA A 22 4.91 -45.70 5.53
N ALA A 23 5.35 -46.71 6.27
CA ALA A 23 4.59 -47.89 6.66
C ALA A 23 4.35 -47.87 8.19
N LEU A 24 3.51 -48.80 8.65
CA LEU A 24 2.98 -49.09 10.01
C LEU A 24 1.58 -48.48 10.21
N GLY A 25 0.53 -49.23 10.53
CA GLY A 25 0.36 -50.64 10.91
C GLY A 25 -0.95 -50.74 11.73
N GLY A 26 -1.71 -51.82 11.58
CA GLY A 26 -2.90 -52.06 12.41
C GLY A 26 -3.91 -53.01 11.79
N ALA A 27 -3.93 -54.24 12.27
CA ALA A 27 -4.80 -55.32 11.85
C ALA A 27 -6.22 -55.20 12.44
N ALA A 28 -7.22 -55.67 11.71
CA ALA A 28 -8.36 -56.43 12.25
C ALA A 28 -9.07 -57.16 11.11
N ALA A 29 -9.14 -58.49 11.25
CA ALA A 29 -9.95 -59.38 10.43
C ALA A 29 -11.42 -59.27 10.81
N LEU A 30 -12.33 -59.48 9.84
CA LEU A 30 -13.50 -60.34 10.04
C LEU A 30 -14.02 -60.81 8.68
N ALA A 31 -14.15 -62.13 8.55
CA ALA A 31 -14.70 -62.82 7.40
C ALA A 31 -16.23 -62.84 7.44
N LEU A 32 -16.87 -62.89 6.27
CA LEU A 32 -18.13 -63.60 6.02
C LEU A 32 -18.27 -63.87 4.51
N ALA A 33 -18.34 -65.15 4.17
CA ALA A 33 -18.72 -65.76 2.89
C ALA A 33 -20.21 -65.50 2.59
N ALA A 34 -20.84 -65.69 1.42
CA ALA A 34 -20.63 -66.48 0.18
C ALA A 34 -21.68 -65.95 -0.85
N PRO A 35 -22.06 -66.64 -1.95
CA PRO A 35 -21.30 -67.34 -2.98
C PRO A 35 -21.60 -66.80 -4.41
N ALA A 36 -20.63 -66.86 -5.32
CA ALA A 36 -20.91 -66.79 -6.76
C ALA A 36 -21.18 -68.22 -7.27
N ALA A 37 -22.39 -68.44 -7.77
CA ALA A 37 -22.78 -69.69 -8.43
C ALA A 37 -22.09 -69.78 -9.80
N ALA A 38 -21.06 -70.62 -9.89
CA ALA A 38 -20.53 -71.09 -11.16
C ALA A 38 -21.42 -72.23 -11.65
N ALA A 39 -22.16 -72.00 -12.73
CA ALA A 39 -22.80 -73.07 -13.50
C ALA A 39 -21.71 -73.82 -14.31
N PRO A 40 -21.70 -75.15 -14.32
CA PRO A 40 -20.70 -75.92 -15.04
C PRO A 40 -20.97 -75.87 -16.55
N LEU A 41 -19.99 -75.37 -17.32
CA LEU A 41 -19.87 -75.73 -18.74
C LEU A 41 -19.52 -77.21 -18.81
N LEU A 42 -20.52 -78.05 -19.08
CA LEU A 42 -20.32 -79.38 -19.62
C LEU A 42 -19.77 -79.23 -21.04
N ALA A 43 -18.48 -79.45 -21.20
CA ALA A 43 -17.87 -79.68 -22.51
C ALA A 43 -18.45 -80.98 -23.10
N PRO A 44 -19.01 -80.99 -24.31
CA PRO A 44 -19.28 -82.25 -24.99
C PRO A 44 -17.94 -82.84 -25.44
N THR A 45 -17.67 -84.03 -24.93
CA THR A 45 -16.59 -84.92 -25.37
C THR A 45 -16.74 -85.20 -26.86
N ALA A 46 -15.75 -84.81 -27.64
CA ALA A 46 -15.56 -85.29 -29.00
C ALA A 46 -15.27 -86.79 -28.97
N THR A 47 -16.19 -87.59 -29.49
CA THR A 47 -15.90 -88.96 -29.94
C THR A 47 -15.67 -88.91 -31.43
N ASP A 48 -14.44 -89.24 -31.84
CA ASP A 48 -14.13 -89.65 -33.21
C ASP A 48 -14.93 -90.91 -33.57
N ASP A 49 -15.65 -90.89 -34.70
CA ASP A 49 -15.37 -91.83 -35.79
C ASP A 49 -16.14 -91.50 -37.11
N ALA A 50 -15.36 -91.55 -38.19
CA ALA A 50 -15.71 -91.94 -39.58
C ALA A 50 -16.30 -90.87 -40.56
N PRO A 51 -16.17 -91.07 -41.89
CA PRO A 51 -15.30 -90.26 -42.74
C PRO A 51 -16.02 -89.47 -43.86
N GLY A 52 -15.45 -88.33 -44.25
CA GLY A 52 -15.62 -87.76 -45.60
C GLY A 52 -16.99 -87.13 -45.92
N ALA A 53 -17.39 -86.09 -45.19
CA ALA A 53 -18.42 -85.18 -45.68
C ALA A 53 -17.84 -84.41 -46.89
N GLY A 54 -18.27 -84.81 -48.09
CA GLY A 54 -17.99 -84.08 -49.32
C GLY A 54 -18.51 -82.65 -49.27
N ASP A 55 -18.11 -81.87 -50.26
CA ASP A 55 -18.28 -80.42 -50.46
C ASP A 55 -19.76 -80.01 -50.71
N VAL A 56 -20.70 -80.64 -50.00
CA VAL A 56 -22.13 -80.61 -50.26
C VAL A 56 -22.81 -79.61 -49.33
N THR A 57 -23.27 -78.50 -49.89
CA THR A 57 -24.15 -77.55 -49.22
C THR A 57 -25.58 -78.04 -49.28
N VAL A 58 -26.28 -78.01 -48.14
CA VAL A 58 -27.70 -78.38 -48.02
C VAL A 58 -28.54 -77.14 -47.77
N ILE A 59 -29.55 -76.94 -48.60
CA ILE A 59 -30.56 -75.90 -48.43
C ILE A 59 -31.91 -76.59 -48.25
N ASN A 60 -32.57 -76.32 -47.13
CA ASN A 60 -33.94 -76.73 -46.90
C ASN A 60 -34.88 -75.58 -47.21
N THR A 61 -35.84 -75.79 -48.11
CA THR A 61 -36.91 -74.84 -48.38
C THR A 61 -38.24 -75.48 -48.06
N GLU A 62 -38.93 -74.95 -47.06
CA GLU A 62 -40.24 -75.39 -46.63
C GLU A 62 -41.31 -74.42 -47.12
N THR A 63 -42.42 -74.96 -47.60
CA THR A 63 -43.61 -74.21 -47.94
C THR A 63 -44.82 -74.88 -47.30
N VAL A 64 -45.32 -74.27 -46.23
CA VAL A 64 -46.59 -74.67 -45.62
C VAL A 64 -47.72 -74.11 -46.46
N GLN A 65 -48.42 -74.97 -47.19
CA GLN A 65 -49.61 -74.61 -47.96
C GLN A 65 -50.86 -74.94 -47.15
N ALA A 66 -51.51 -73.91 -46.63
CA ALA A 66 -52.79 -74.03 -45.93
C ALA A 66 -53.95 -73.68 -46.86
N LYS A 67 -55.00 -74.49 -46.83
CA LYS A 67 -56.28 -74.19 -47.48
C LYS A 67 -57.26 -73.74 -46.43
N LEU A 68 -57.84 -72.57 -46.64
CA LEU A 68 -58.78 -71.94 -45.75
C LEU A 68 -60.18 -71.95 -46.36
N SER A 69 -61.20 -71.95 -45.50
CA SER A 69 -62.57 -71.64 -45.90
C SER A 69 -62.65 -70.21 -46.45
N PRO A 70 -63.74 -69.86 -47.13
CA PRO A 70 -63.96 -68.48 -47.56
C PRO A 70 -63.97 -67.46 -46.40
N SER A 71 -64.26 -67.88 -45.16
CA SER A 71 -64.20 -67.06 -43.93
C SER A 71 -62.81 -67.05 -43.25
N GLY A 72 -61.86 -67.86 -43.72
CA GLY A 72 -60.50 -67.93 -43.20
C GLY A 72 -60.20 -69.13 -42.27
N GLU A 73 -61.16 -70.01 -42.02
CA GLU A 73 -60.96 -71.20 -41.17
C GLU A 73 -60.10 -72.27 -41.84
N LEU A 74 -59.14 -72.85 -41.12
CA LEU A 74 -58.26 -73.90 -41.65
C LEU A 74 -59.05 -75.16 -42.03
N ARG A 75 -58.95 -75.57 -43.30
CA ARG A 75 -59.55 -76.83 -43.81
C ARG A 75 -58.52 -77.96 -43.89
N SER A 76 -57.35 -77.66 -44.43
CA SER A 76 -56.25 -78.62 -44.57
C SER A 76 -54.95 -77.87 -44.76
N ALA A 77 -53.84 -78.34 -44.19
CA ALA A 77 -52.53 -77.82 -44.49
C ALA A 77 -51.58 -78.95 -44.91
N ARG A 78 -50.70 -78.63 -45.85
CA ARG A 78 -49.64 -79.52 -46.33
C ARG A 78 -48.31 -78.83 -46.25
N LEU A 79 -47.30 -79.56 -45.83
CA LEU A 79 -45.93 -79.12 -45.88
C LEU A 79 -45.32 -79.63 -47.18
N TYR A 80 -44.85 -78.73 -48.01
CA TYR A 80 -44.02 -79.03 -49.17
C TYR A 80 -42.59 -78.69 -48.84
N GLU A 81 -41.68 -79.63 -48.99
CA GLU A 81 -40.28 -79.39 -48.69
C GLU A 81 -39.43 -79.68 -49.92
N GLN A 82 -38.36 -78.90 -50.06
CA GLN A 82 -37.33 -79.10 -51.04
C GLN A 82 -35.96 -79.04 -50.36
N LEU A 83 -35.34 -80.20 -50.20
CA LEU A 83 -33.94 -80.30 -49.84
C LEU A 83 -33.11 -80.22 -51.13
N SER A 84 -32.32 -79.16 -51.26
CA SER A 84 -31.40 -78.95 -52.37
C SER A 84 -29.98 -79.19 -51.91
N PHE A 85 -29.26 -80.03 -52.64
CA PHE A 85 -27.90 -80.44 -52.36
C PHE A 85 -27.03 -79.95 -53.51
N THR A 86 -25.97 -79.21 -53.19
CA THR A 86 -25.07 -78.67 -54.22
C THR A 86 -23.63 -78.96 -53.82
N GLY A 87 -22.87 -79.62 -54.69
CA GLY A 87 -21.50 -80.04 -54.43
C GLY A 87 -21.16 -81.41 -55.01
N THR A 88 -20.12 -82.04 -54.49
CA THR A 88 -19.72 -83.41 -54.85
C THR A 88 -19.47 -84.23 -53.59
N GLY A 89 -20.16 -85.36 -53.44
CA GLY A 89 -19.97 -86.28 -52.31
C GLY A 89 -21.23 -87.06 -51.91
N HIS A 90 -21.08 -87.91 -50.90
CA HIS A 90 -22.17 -88.69 -50.33
C HIS A 90 -22.61 -88.06 -49.00
N VAL A 91 -23.89 -87.74 -48.85
CA VAL A 91 -24.41 -87.09 -47.63
C VAL A 91 -25.64 -87.83 -47.12
N THR A 92 -25.72 -88.00 -45.80
CA THR A 92 -26.95 -88.42 -45.13
C THR A 92 -27.49 -87.25 -44.33
N VAL A 93 -28.76 -86.91 -44.57
CA VAL A 93 -29.44 -85.79 -43.92
C VAL A 93 -30.64 -86.32 -43.15
N THR A 94 -30.75 -85.89 -41.90
CA THR A 94 -31.93 -86.09 -41.05
C THR A 94 -32.69 -84.76 -41.00
N ASN A 95 -33.86 -84.73 -41.63
CA ASN A 95 -34.73 -83.57 -41.71
C ASN A 95 -35.94 -83.74 -40.78
N PRO A 96 -36.06 -82.90 -39.73
CA PRO A 96 -37.29 -82.82 -38.94
C PRO A 96 -38.48 -82.45 -39.84
N THR A 97 -39.51 -83.30 -39.90
CA THR A 97 -40.70 -83.05 -40.72
C THR A 97 -41.89 -83.85 -40.21
N SER A 98 -43.10 -83.51 -40.65
CA SER A 98 -44.26 -84.37 -40.43
C SER A 98 -44.13 -85.68 -41.21
N VAL A 99 -44.22 -86.80 -40.49
CA VAL A 99 -44.22 -88.14 -41.09
C VAL A 99 -45.61 -88.60 -41.52
N GLN A 100 -46.66 -87.85 -41.16
CA GLN A 100 -48.03 -88.13 -41.59
C GLN A 100 -48.22 -87.73 -43.05
N GLY A 101 -48.75 -88.63 -43.86
CA GLY A 101 -48.97 -88.37 -45.29
C GLY A 101 -47.69 -88.16 -46.10
N LEU A 102 -46.50 -88.45 -45.54
CA LEU A 102 -45.20 -88.21 -46.17
C LEU A 102 -45.07 -88.96 -47.50
N ARG A 103 -44.78 -88.21 -48.56
CA ARG A 103 -44.70 -88.69 -49.94
C ARG A 103 -43.51 -88.08 -50.64
N ASN A 104 -42.82 -88.92 -51.40
CA ASN A 104 -41.80 -88.50 -52.34
C ASN A 104 -42.46 -87.98 -53.62
N LEU A 105 -42.10 -86.76 -54.02
CA LEU A 105 -42.59 -86.14 -55.25
C LEU A 105 -41.69 -86.41 -56.47
N ASP A 106 -40.50 -86.99 -56.25
CA ASP A 106 -39.50 -87.25 -57.29
C ASP A 106 -39.44 -88.73 -57.72
N GLY A 107 -40.25 -89.62 -57.12
CA GLY A 107 -40.29 -91.04 -57.48
C GLY A 107 -41.28 -91.88 -56.67
N PHE A 108 -41.35 -93.19 -56.97
CA PHE A 108 -42.31 -94.12 -56.36
C PHE A 108 -41.91 -94.66 -54.97
N GLY A 109 -40.70 -94.37 -54.48
CA GLY A 109 -40.18 -94.86 -53.20
C GLY A 109 -40.41 -93.89 -52.04
N GLY A 110 -40.74 -94.42 -50.85
CA GLY A 110 -40.81 -93.64 -49.61
C GLY A 110 -39.43 -93.39 -48.99
N PHE A 111 -39.36 -92.48 -48.01
CA PHE A 111 -38.12 -92.20 -47.26
C PHE A 111 -38.05 -93.01 -45.96
N ALA A 112 -36.84 -93.23 -45.48
CA ALA A 112 -36.63 -93.79 -44.15
C ALA A 112 -37.05 -92.76 -43.10
N VAL A 113 -37.75 -93.21 -42.06
CA VAL A 113 -38.13 -92.36 -40.92
C VAL A 113 -37.41 -92.88 -39.69
N GLN A 114 -36.64 -92.01 -39.03
CA GLN A 114 -35.93 -92.32 -37.79
C GLN A 114 -36.24 -91.25 -36.76
N ALA A 115 -36.67 -91.68 -35.56
CA ALA A 115 -37.02 -90.78 -34.46
C ALA A 115 -38.00 -89.65 -34.83
N GLY A 116 -38.94 -89.90 -35.76
CA GLY A 116 -39.92 -88.91 -36.20
C GLY A 116 -39.40 -87.90 -37.24
N ALA A 117 -38.16 -88.05 -37.72
CA ALA A 117 -37.59 -87.25 -38.79
C ALA A 117 -37.38 -88.08 -40.06
N MET A 118 -37.41 -87.42 -41.22
CA MET A 118 -37.10 -88.02 -42.52
C MET A 118 -35.58 -88.13 -42.67
N THR A 119 -35.07 -89.33 -42.98
CA THR A 119 -33.67 -89.55 -43.31
C THR A 119 -33.52 -89.82 -44.81
N ALA A 120 -32.63 -89.08 -45.47
CA ALA A 120 -32.28 -89.29 -46.87
C ALA A 120 -30.76 -89.38 -47.04
N THR A 121 -30.31 -90.41 -47.76
CA THR A 121 -28.91 -90.61 -48.16
C THR A 121 -28.80 -90.34 -49.66
N VAL A 122 -27.94 -89.39 -50.05
CA VAL A 122 -27.87 -88.86 -51.42
C VAL A 122 -26.43 -88.80 -51.90
N ASP A 123 -26.19 -89.39 -53.08
CA ASP A 123 -24.99 -89.15 -53.87
C ASP A 123 -25.15 -87.88 -54.71
N VAL A 124 -24.34 -86.88 -54.43
CA VAL A 124 -24.39 -85.56 -55.05
C VAL A 124 -23.21 -85.40 -56.00
N ASP A 125 -23.52 -85.07 -57.25
CA ASP A 125 -22.56 -84.67 -58.28
C ASP A 125 -23.19 -83.48 -59.04
N GLY A 126 -22.76 -82.28 -58.71
CA GLY A 126 -23.38 -81.03 -59.18
C GLY A 126 -24.55 -80.60 -58.29
N GLU A 127 -25.78 -80.75 -58.78
CA GLU A 127 -27.00 -80.37 -58.04
C GLU A 127 -27.99 -81.53 -57.98
N ARG A 128 -28.47 -81.83 -56.77
CA ARG A 128 -29.55 -82.79 -56.53
C ARG A 128 -30.64 -82.12 -55.70
N ARG A 129 -31.88 -82.55 -55.92
CA ARG A 129 -33.04 -82.06 -55.16
C ARG A 129 -33.89 -83.24 -54.73
N ILE A 130 -34.41 -83.15 -53.51
CA ILE A 130 -35.43 -84.05 -52.99
C ILE A 130 -36.63 -83.19 -52.63
N ARG A 131 -37.79 -83.56 -53.15
CA ARG A 131 -39.06 -82.92 -52.89
C ARG A 131 -39.99 -83.88 -52.17
N THR A 132 -40.52 -83.42 -51.05
CA THR A 132 -41.48 -84.15 -50.25
C THR A 132 -42.76 -83.35 -50.09
N VAL A 133 -43.84 -84.08 -49.83
CA VAL A 133 -45.07 -83.50 -49.28
C VAL A 133 -45.52 -84.34 -48.09
N SER A 134 -45.93 -83.68 -47.02
CA SER A 134 -46.54 -84.30 -45.84
C SER A 134 -47.74 -83.50 -45.37
N ASP A 135 -48.57 -84.09 -44.51
CA ASP A 135 -49.65 -83.38 -43.84
C ASP A 135 -49.04 -82.47 -42.77
N PHE A 136 -49.42 -81.19 -42.76
CA PHE A 136 -48.95 -80.24 -41.75
C PHE A 136 -49.86 -80.32 -40.52
N THR A 137 -49.27 -80.68 -39.39
CA THR A 137 -49.94 -80.87 -38.09
C THR A 137 -49.54 -79.84 -37.04
N GLY A 138 -48.62 -78.93 -37.37
CA GLY A 138 -48.22 -77.82 -36.50
C GLY A 138 -49.25 -76.70 -36.50
N ASP A 139 -49.05 -75.72 -35.64
CA ASP A 139 -49.85 -74.50 -35.62
C ASP A 139 -49.40 -73.56 -36.74
N LEU A 140 -50.36 -72.93 -37.42
CA LEU A 140 -50.02 -71.87 -38.37
C LEU A 140 -49.59 -70.62 -37.59
N PRO A 141 -48.47 -69.97 -37.96
CA PRO A 141 -48.03 -68.77 -37.27
C PRO A 141 -48.88 -67.54 -37.62
N LEU A 142 -49.81 -67.69 -38.57
CA LEU A 142 -50.72 -66.64 -39.01
C LEU A 142 -52.17 -67.09 -38.90
N SER A 143 -53.02 -66.23 -38.37
CA SER A 143 -54.48 -66.34 -38.49
C SER A 143 -54.96 -65.50 -39.65
N VAL A 144 -56.07 -65.90 -40.25
CA VAL A 144 -56.73 -65.14 -41.31
C VAL A 144 -58.23 -65.14 -41.02
N ALA A 145 -58.82 -63.96 -40.95
CA ALA A 145 -60.27 -63.79 -40.86
C ALA A 145 -60.75 -62.99 -42.07
N VAL A 146 -61.80 -63.47 -42.74
CA VAL A 146 -62.39 -62.80 -43.89
C VAL A 146 -63.87 -62.54 -43.64
N THR A 147 -64.28 -61.30 -43.85
CA THR A 147 -65.68 -60.86 -43.70
C THR A 147 -66.17 -60.25 -45.01
N TYR A 148 -67.43 -60.51 -45.36
CA TYR A 148 -68.06 -60.00 -46.57
C TYR A 148 -69.31 -59.20 -46.23
N THR A 149 -69.56 -58.16 -47.02
CA THR A 149 -70.82 -57.40 -46.97
C THR A 149 -71.38 -57.21 -48.37
N LEU A 150 -72.69 -57.29 -48.53
CA LEU A 150 -73.42 -56.98 -49.77
C LEU A 150 -74.35 -55.80 -49.50
N ASP A 151 -74.22 -54.73 -50.28
CA ASP A 151 -74.95 -53.47 -50.11
C ASP A 151 -74.83 -52.89 -48.68
N GLY A 152 -73.70 -53.15 -48.02
CA GLY A 152 -73.41 -52.72 -46.64
C GLY A 152 -73.88 -53.66 -45.53
N GLU A 153 -74.60 -54.74 -45.83
CA GLU A 153 -75.04 -55.72 -44.84
C GLU A 153 -74.11 -56.95 -44.80
N PRO A 154 -73.76 -57.49 -43.60
CA PRO A 154 -72.97 -58.72 -43.49
C PRO A 154 -73.62 -59.89 -44.20
N ILE A 155 -72.83 -60.64 -44.97
CA ILE A 155 -73.30 -61.80 -45.74
C ILE A 155 -72.35 -62.98 -45.55
N GLU A 156 -72.93 -64.18 -45.37
CA GLU A 156 -72.15 -65.41 -45.31
C GLU A 156 -71.57 -65.74 -46.70
N PRO A 157 -70.34 -66.28 -46.78
CA PRO A 157 -69.67 -66.46 -48.07
C PRO A 157 -70.44 -67.33 -49.09
N GLY A 158 -71.19 -68.32 -48.60
CA GLY A 158 -72.02 -69.19 -49.44
C GLY A 158 -73.25 -68.48 -50.04
N ASP A 159 -73.76 -67.44 -49.38
CA ASP A 159 -74.98 -66.73 -49.76
C ASP A 159 -74.72 -65.59 -50.76
N VAL A 160 -73.45 -65.26 -50.99
CA VAL A 160 -73.00 -64.28 -52.00
C VAL A 160 -73.27 -64.80 -53.42
N VAL A 161 -73.25 -66.11 -53.62
CA VAL A 161 -73.30 -66.73 -54.96
C VAL A 161 -74.57 -66.33 -55.71
N GLY A 162 -74.39 -65.78 -56.91
CA GLY A 162 -75.50 -65.37 -57.79
C GLY A 162 -76.21 -64.08 -57.40
N ARG A 163 -75.77 -63.40 -56.34
CA ARG A 163 -76.28 -62.08 -55.95
C ARG A 163 -75.68 -60.98 -56.84
N SER A 164 -76.36 -59.85 -56.89
CA SER A 164 -75.88 -58.63 -57.55
C SER A 164 -76.01 -57.47 -56.58
N GLY A 165 -75.05 -56.55 -56.59
CA GLY A 165 -75.00 -55.42 -55.65
C GLY A 165 -73.56 -54.93 -55.46
N GLU A 166 -73.34 -54.11 -54.43
CA GLU A 166 -72.01 -53.70 -53.99
C GLU A 166 -71.45 -54.72 -53.00
N LEU A 167 -70.45 -55.48 -53.40
CA LEU A 167 -69.79 -56.48 -52.57
C LEU A 167 -68.48 -55.92 -52.02
N ALA A 168 -68.27 -56.07 -50.72
CA ALA A 168 -66.99 -55.77 -50.06
C ALA A 168 -66.42 -57.00 -49.37
N ALA A 169 -65.10 -57.14 -49.40
CA ALA A 169 -64.37 -58.13 -48.62
C ALA A 169 -63.31 -57.45 -47.76
N ARG A 170 -63.20 -57.87 -46.50
CA ARG A 170 -62.20 -57.40 -45.54
C ARG A 170 -61.44 -58.58 -44.97
N TYR A 171 -60.11 -58.52 -45.08
CA TYR A 171 -59.16 -59.51 -44.59
C TYR A 171 -58.43 -58.95 -43.38
N VAL A 172 -58.34 -59.75 -42.31
CA VAL A 172 -57.50 -59.49 -41.15
C VAL A 172 -56.50 -60.64 -41.06
N VAL A 173 -55.22 -60.31 -41.09
CA VAL A 173 -54.11 -61.27 -40.96
C VAL A 173 -53.34 -60.94 -39.70
N GLU A 174 -53.22 -61.90 -38.78
CA GLU A 174 -52.58 -61.70 -37.49
C GLU A 174 -51.40 -62.65 -37.30
N ASN A 175 -50.30 -62.13 -36.76
CA ASN A 175 -49.13 -62.90 -36.36
C ASN A 175 -49.33 -63.47 -34.96
N LEU A 176 -49.55 -64.78 -34.89
CA LEU A 176 -49.84 -65.50 -33.65
C LEU A 176 -48.58 -65.88 -32.86
N THR A 177 -47.39 -65.48 -33.32
CA THR A 177 -46.12 -65.83 -32.66
C THR A 177 -45.75 -64.90 -31.49
N GLY A 178 -46.68 -64.00 -31.12
CA GLY A 178 -46.53 -63.06 -30.02
C GLY A 178 -46.30 -63.74 -28.68
N ARG A 179 -45.27 -63.32 -27.95
CA ARG A 179 -45.06 -63.64 -26.55
C ARG A 179 -44.39 -62.48 -25.82
N THR A 180 -44.56 -62.44 -24.50
CA THR A 180 -43.85 -61.48 -23.66
C THR A 180 -42.46 -62.02 -23.36
N ASP A 181 -41.43 -61.27 -23.76
CA ASP A 181 -40.02 -61.53 -23.42
C ASP A 181 -39.45 -60.35 -22.60
N GLU A 182 -38.39 -60.61 -21.85
CA GLU A 182 -37.57 -59.54 -21.27
C GLU A 182 -36.56 -59.05 -22.30
N VAL A 183 -36.57 -57.75 -22.56
CA VAL A 183 -35.62 -57.08 -23.46
C VAL A 183 -34.73 -56.14 -22.67
N THR A 184 -33.43 -56.16 -22.99
CA THR A 184 -32.42 -55.34 -22.32
C THR A 184 -32.01 -54.19 -23.23
N TYR A 185 -31.90 -53.00 -22.67
CA TYR A 185 -31.62 -51.75 -23.39
C TYR A 185 -30.82 -50.78 -22.52
N ASP A 186 -30.13 -49.82 -23.15
CA ASP A 186 -29.48 -48.71 -22.44
C ASP A 186 -30.52 -47.70 -21.96
N ASP A 187 -30.56 -47.41 -20.66
CA ASP A 187 -31.51 -46.46 -20.07
C ASP A 187 -31.14 -44.98 -20.31
N GLY A 188 -30.06 -44.73 -21.03
CA GLY A 188 -29.53 -43.40 -21.33
C GLY A 188 -28.68 -42.80 -20.22
N THR A 189 -28.56 -43.46 -19.07
CA THR A 189 -27.69 -43.03 -17.95
C THR A 189 -26.36 -43.78 -17.94
N GLY A 190 -26.10 -44.61 -18.96
CA GLY A 190 -24.94 -45.49 -19.04
C GLY A 190 -25.15 -46.81 -18.30
N ASN A 191 -26.37 -47.10 -17.85
CA ASN A 191 -26.75 -48.36 -17.23
C ASN A 191 -27.64 -49.16 -18.19
N GLN A 192 -27.57 -50.48 -18.08
CA GLN A 192 -28.50 -51.36 -18.76
C GLN A 192 -29.76 -51.52 -17.91
N ALA A 193 -30.91 -51.39 -18.54
CA ALA A 193 -32.21 -51.68 -17.96
C ALA A 193 -32.89 -52.82 -18.72
N THR A 194 -33.83 -53.47 -18.05
CA THR A 194 -34.63 -54.55 -18.63
C THR A 194 -36.10 -54.20 -18.50
N THR A 195 -36.89 -54.46 -19.53
CA THR A 195 -38.34 -54.32 -19.49
C THR A 195 -39.00 -55.50 -20.19
N SER A 196 -40.25 -55.80 -19.82
CA SER A 196 -41.05 -56.77 -20.53
C SER A 196 -41.64 -56.14 -21.78
N ALA A 197 -41.45 -56.78 -22.94
CA ALA A 197 -42.00 -56.34 -24.21
C ALA A 197 -42.59 -57.52 -25.00
N GLU A 198 -43.60 -57.22 -25.83
CA GLU A 198 -44.13 -58.21 -26.76
C GLU A 198 -43.17 -58.37 -27.94
N THR A 199 -42.71 -59.60 -28.18
CA THR A 199 -41.90 -59.95 -29.34
C THR A 199 -42.68 -60.93 -30.20
N VAL A 200 -42.41 -60.91 -31.50
CA VAL A 200 -42.94 -61.86 -32.48
C VAL A 200 -41.79 -62.43 -33.29
N ILE A 201 -42.01 -63.55 -33.98
CA ILE A 201 -41.20 -63.92 -35.14
C ILE A 201 -41.56 -62.92 -36.24
N PRO A 202 -40.67 -62.03 -36.69
CA PRO A 202 -41.01 -61.01 -37.66
C PRO A 202 -41.36 -61.62 -39.01
N MET A 203 -42.57 -61.36 -39.51
CA MET A 203 -43.03 -61.88 -40.80
C MET A 203 -43.39 -60.76 -41.76
N VAL A 204 -43.09 -60.98 -43.04
CA VAL A 204 -43.54 -60.10 -44.12
C VAL A 204 -44.27 -60.93 -45.15
N GLY A 205 -45.30 -60.37 -45.73
CA GLY A 205 -46.12 -61.11 -46.66
C GLY A 205 -46.82 -60.25 -47.69
N GLN A 206 -47.55 -60.95 -48.54
CA GLN A 206 -48.38 -60.35 -49.56
C GLN A 206 -49.68 -61.15 -49.68
N LEU A 207 -50.82 -60.45 -49.71
CA LEU A 207 -52.09 -61.02 -50.16
C LEU A 207 -52.32 -60.66 -51.62
N VAL A 208 -52.71 -61.65 -52.43
CA VAL A 208 -53.08 -61.49 -53.83
C VAL A 208 -54.44 -62.12 -54.08
N THR A 209 -55.34 -61.37 -54.71
CA THR A 209 -56.60 -61.91 -55.26
C THR A 209 -56.82 -61.34 -56.66
N VAL A 210 -57.51 -62.09 -57.52
CA VAL A 210 -57.87 -61.65 -58.87
C VAL A 210 -59.38 -61.64 -58.97
N LEU A 211 -59.95 -60.44 -59.01
CA LEU A 211 -61.38 -60.25 -59.19
C LEU A 211 -61.70 -60.46 -60.68
N PRO A 212 -62.63 -61.37 -61.03
CA PRO A 212 -62.94 -61.69 -62.42
C PRO A 212 -63.76 -60.56 -63.09
N SER A 213 -63.96 -60.62 -64.41
CA SER A 213 -64.51 -59.51 -65.21
C SER A 213 -65.95 -59.08 -64.85
N GLN A 214 -66.70 -59.91 -64.11
CA GLN A 214 -68.01 -59.55 -63.57
C GLN A 214 -67.95 -58.60 -62.37
N PHE A 215 -66.75 -58.36 -61.82
CA PHE A 215 -66.49 -57.36 -60.78
C PHE A 215 -66.11 -56.06 -61.47
N THR A 216 -67.02 -55.09 -61.42
CA THR A 216 -66.86 -53.75 -61.99
C THR A 216 -66.75 -52.73 -60.87
N ALA A 217 -66.26 -51.52 -61.17
CA ALA A 217 -66.04 -50.47 -60.17
C ALA A 217 -65.21 -50.94 -58.95
N VAL A 218 -64.17 -51.75 -59.20
CA VAL A 218 -63.27 -52.26 -58.15
C VAL A 218 -62.51 -51.10 -57.49
N SER A 219 -62.54 -51.04 -56.16
CA SER A 219 -61.85 -50.04 -55.36
C SER A 219 -61.22 -50.65 -54.11
N SER A 220 -60.02 -50.21 -53.76
CA SER A 220 -59.29 -50.56 -52.53
C SER A 220 -58.35 -49.41 -52.16
N GLY A 221 -58.27 -49.08 -50.87
CA GLY A 221 -57.37 -48.03 -50.36
C GLY A 221 -55.94 -48.52 -50.12
N GLU A 222 -55.78 -49.84 -49.94
CA GLU A 222 -54.55 -50.47 -49.48
C GLU A 222 -53.90 -51.35 -50.57
N ALA A 223 -54.64 -51.74 -51.61
CA ALA A 223 -54.13 -52.59 -52.68
C ALA A 223 -53.37 -51.82 -53.77
N SER A 224 -52.29 -52.43 -54.27
CA SER A 224 -51.84 -52.19 -55.64
C SER A 224 -52.76 -52.92 -56.61
N MET A 225 -53.44 -52.18 -57.50
CA MET A 225 -54.39 -52.73 -58.48
C MET A 225 -53.78 -52.78 -59.88
N ALA A 226 -53.95 -53.89 -60.59
CA ALA A 226 -53.50 -54.05 -61.97
C ALA A 226 -54.46 -54.93 -62.77
N GLY A 227 -54.61 -54.69 -64.07
CA GLY A 227 -55.35 -55.59 -64.96
C GLY A 227 -54.63 -56.94 -65.10
N ASP A 228 -55.37 -58.05 -65.11
CA ASP A 228 -54.81 -59.40 -65.26
C ASP A 228 -54.50 -59.80 -66.73
N GLY A 229 -54.81 -58.91 -67.69
CA GLY A 229 -54.66 -59.13 -69.13
C GLY A 229 -55.72 -60.03 -69.77
N ARG A 230 -56.72 -60.49 -69.00
CA ARG A 230 -57.86 -61.33 -69.43
C ARG A 230 -59.21 -60.73 -69.07
N GLY A 231 -59.24 -59.53 -68.49
CA GLY A 231 -60.45 -58.76 -68.17
C GLY A 231 -60.76 -58.67 -66.67
N GLY A 232 -59.97 -59.32 -65.81
CA GLY A 232 -60.05 -59.22 -64.35
C GLY A 232 -59.10 -58.17 -63.75
N THR A 233 -59.32 -57.87 -62.47
CA THR A 233 -58.51 -56.94 -61.68
C THR A 233 -57.73 -57.70 -60.62
N LYS A 234 -56.40 -57.71 -60.73
CA LYS A 234 -55.49 -58.23 -59.71
C LYS A 234 -55.28 -57.19 -58.62
N LEU A 235 -55.53 -57.58 -57.39
CA LEU A 235 -55.25 -56.81 -56.18
C LEU A 235 -54.05 -57.42 -55.46
N SER A 236 -53.18 -56.57 -54.91
CA SER A 236 -51.96 -56.99 -54.22
C SER A 236 -51.70 -56.09 -53.01
N PHE A 237 -51.68 -56.69 -51.82
CA PHE A 237 -51.47 -56.02 -50.53
C PHE A 237 -50.17 -56.50 -49.92
N THR A 238 -49.30 -55.61 -49.43
CA THR A 238 -48.09 -55.99 -48.70
C THR A 238 -48.31 -55.80 -47.21
N MET A 239 -47.79 -56.71 -46.39
CA MET A 239 -47.91 -56.66 -44.93
C MET A 239 -46.55 -56.83 -44.25
N THR A 240 -46.33 -56.07 -43.19
CA THR A 240 -45.18 -56.16 -42.28
C THR A 240 -45.74 -56.46 -40.89
N LEU A 241 -45.68 -57.73 -40.51
CA LEU A 241 -46.41 -58.26 -39.36
C LEU A 241 -45.55 -58.32 -38.09
N PHE A 242 -44.88 -57.21 -37.75
CA PHE A 242 -44.12 -57.08 -36.51
C PHE A 242 -43.90 -55.62 -36.08
N PRO A 243 -44.08 -55.28 -34.80
CA PRO A 243 -43.70 -53.98 -34.26
C PRO A 243 -42.18 -53.88 -34.07
N PRO A 244 -41.62 -52.67 -33.88
CA PRO A 244 -42.24 -51.35 -34.04
C PRO A 244 -42.23 -50.82 -35.50
N ILE A 245 -41.82 -51.63 -36.48
CA ILE A 245 -41.76 -51.20 -37.90
C ILE A 245 -43.12 -51.35 -38.60
N GLY A 246 -43.84 -52.42 -38.30
CA GLY A 246 -45.23 -52.64 -38.68
C GLY A 246 -46.08 -52.91 -37.44
N ALA A 247 -47.07 -53.78 -37.56
CA ALA A 247 -47.95 -54.17 -36.46
C ALA A 247 -48.05 -55.69 -36.40
N THR A 248 -48.51 -56.27 -35.30
CA THR A 248 -48.74 -57.73 -35.21
C THR A 248 -49.91 -58.20 -36.07
N SER A 249 -50.78 -57.29 -36.51
CA SER A 249 -51.88 -57.57 -37.44
C SER A 249 -51.88 -56.59 -38.62
N ALA A 250 -52.35 -57.06 -39.78
CA ALA A 250 -52.60 -56.27 -40.96
C ALA A 250 -54.05 -56.45 -41.40
N GLU A 251 -54.68 -55.35 -41.78
CA GLU A 251 -56.06 -55.31 -42.22
C GLU A 251 -56.13 -54.62 -43.57
N PHE A 252 -56.89 -55.20 -44.50
CA PHE A 252 -57.05 -54.65 -45.83
C PHE A 252 -58.31 -55.21 -46.49
N GLY A 253 -58.85 -54.50 -47.49
CA GLY A 253 -60.09 -54.90 -48.13
C GLY A 253 -60.27 -54.31 -49.52
N TRP A 254 -61.36 -54.72 -50.17
CA TRP A 254 -61.78 -54.21 -51.47
C TRP A 254 -63.30 -54.15 -51.56
N THR A 255 -63.78 -53.29 -52.45
CA THR A 255 -65.19 -53.11 -52.82
C THR A 255 -65.33 -53.26 -54.33
N ALA A 256 -66.45 -53.81 -54.80
CA ALA A 256 -66.75 -53.93 -56.22
C ALA A 256 -68.25 -54.06 -56.46
N THR A 257 -68.74 -53.53 -57.58
CA THR A 257 -70.08 -53.81 -58.09
C THR A 257 -70.07 -55.14 -58.84
N VAL A 258 -70.91 -56.07 -58.40
CA VAL A 258 -70.97 -57.44 -58.93
C VAL A 258 -72.32 -57.74 -59.54
N HIS A 259 -72.31 -58.49 -60.64
CA HIS A 259 -73.48 -59.13 -61.23
C HIS A 259 -73.24 -60.63 -61.32
N ASP A 260 -74.14 -61.45 -60.75
CA ASP A 260 -73.94 -62.90 -60.61
C ASP A 260 -72.64 -63.23 -59.86
N ALA A 261 -72.57 -62.75 -58.61
CA ALA A 261 -71.35 -62.75 -57.83
C ALA A 261 -70.83 -64.17 -57.56
N ALA A 262 -69.52 -64.33 -57.66
CA ALA A 262 -68.79 -65.52 -57.24
C ALA A 262 -67.55 -65.04 -56.48
N LEU A 263 -67.32 -65.56 -55.28
CA LEU A 263 -66.19 -65.12 -54.46
C LEU A 263 -64.88 -65.61 -55.08
N PRO A 264 -63.95 -64.71 -55.42
CA PRO A 264 -62.67 -65.11 -55.97
C PRO A 264 -61.76 -65.69 -54.88
N PRO A 265 -60.90 -66.66 -55.20
CA PRO A 265 -59.88 -67.12 -54.26
C PRO A 265 -58.88 -66.00 -53.98
N ALA A 266 -58.27 -66.06 -52.81
CA ALA A 266 -57.18 -65.18 -52.42
C ALA A 266 -56.02 -66.00 -51.86
N THR A 267 -54.78 -65.54 -52.08
CA THR A 267 -53.58 -66.23 -51.61
C THR A 267 -52.74 -65.26 -50.79
N ILE A 268 -52.42 -65.65 -49.57
CA ILE A 268 -51.48 -64.97 -48.68
C ILE A 268 -50.16 -65.73 -48.76
N THR A 269 -49.07 -65.05 -49.05
CA THR A 269 -47.72 -65.58 -48.90
C THR A 269 -47.01 -64.80 -47.81
N ALA A 270 -46.41 -65.46 -46.84
CA ALA A 270 -45.64 -64.82 -45.78
C ALA A 270 -44.35 -65.57 -45.49
N VAL A 271 -43.30 -64.83 -45.16
CA VAL A 271 -41.97 -65.36 -44.84
C VAL A 271 -41.46 -64.70 -43.55
N PRO A 272 -40.89 -65.48 -42.61
CA PRO A 272 -40.08 -64.93 -41.54
C PRO A 272 -38.89 -64.14 -42.10
N VAL A 273 -38.57 -63.01 -41.49
CA VAL A 273 -37.45 -62.15 -41.88
C VAL A 273 -36.70 -61.65 -40.65
N SER A 274 -35.39 -61.44 -40.79
CA SER A 274 -34.63 -60.68 -39.79
C SER A 274 -34.71 -59.19 -40.11
N PRO A 275 -35.31 -58.36 -39.24
CA PRO A 275 -35.41 -56.91 -39.46
C PRO A 275 -34.05 -56.21 -39.47
N LEU A 276 -33.04 -56.77 -38.79
CA LEU A 276 -31.67 -56.24 -38.75
C LEU A 276 -30.90 -56.54 -40.04
N LEU A 277 -31.10 -57.73 -40.62
CA LEU A 277 -30.36 -58.17 -41.80
C LEU A 277 -31.06 -57.79 -43.11
N SER A 278 -32.39 -57.65 -43.11
CA SER A 278 -33.17 -57.32 -44.30
C SER A 278 -32.88 -55.90 -44.81
N PRO A 279 -32.53 -55.72 -46.10
CA PRO A 279 -32.28 -54.40 -46.67
C PRO A 279 -33.43 -53.42 -46.51
N SER A 280 -34.68 -53.91 -46.54
CA SER A 280 -35.88 -53.07 -46.46
C SER A 280 -36.14 -52.51 -45.06
N TYR A 281 -35.58 -53.13 -44.02
CA TYR A 281 -35.92 -52.82 -42.62
C TYR A 281 -34.72 -52.41 -41.77
N ARG A 282 -33.49 -52.73 -42.20
CA ARG A 282 -32.26 -52.36 -41.50
C ARG A 282 -32.16 -50.85 -41.26
N GLY A 283 -32.62 -50.01 -42.19
CA GLY A 283 -32.63 -48.56 -42.01
C GLY A 283 -33.54 -48.11 -40.86
N GLY A 284 -34.71 -48.73 -40.69
CA GLY A 284 -35.60 -48.48 -39.56
C GLY A 284 -34.99 -48.94 -38.24
N ALA A 285 -34.41 -50.15 -38.21
CA ALA A 285 -33.71 -50.66 -37.03
C ALA A 285 -32.51 -49.77 -36.63
N ALA A 286 -31.69 -49.35 -37.59
CA ALA A 286 -30.57 -48.46 -37.36
C ALA A 286 -31.02 -47.07 -36.86
N SER A 287 -32.19 -46.59 -37.28
CA SER A 287 -32.77 -45.34 -36.78
C SER A 287 -33.16 -45.46 -35.30
N TYR A 288 -33.64 -46.63 -34.87
CA TYR A 288 -33.94 -46.87 -33.45
C TYR A 288 -32.67 -46.93 -32.60
N ALA A 289 -31.65 -47.67 -33.04
CA ALA A 289 -30.35 -47.69 -32.37
C ALA A 289 -29.72 -46.29 -32.26
N SER A 290 -29.69 -45.54 -33.36
CA SER A 290 -29.13 -44.18 -33.39
C SER A 290 -29.93 -43.20 -32.54
N GLY A 291 -31.25 -43.34 -32.45
CA GLY A 291 -32.08 -42.55 -31.56
C GLY A 291 -31.78 -42.83 -30.09
N ALA A 292 -31.56 -44.10 -29.73
CA ALA A 292 -31.17 -44.49 -28.38
C ALA A 292 -29.79 -43.92 -28.00
N GLU A 293 -28.80 -44.07 -28.88
CA GLU A 293 -27.46 -43.50 -28.72
C GLU A 293 -27.48 -41.96 -28.61
N SER A 294 -28.31 -41.30 -29.42
CA SER A 294 -28.46 -39.84 -29.37
C SER A 294 -29.08 -39.37 -28.07
N GLY A 295 -30.07 -40.10 -27.55
CA GLY A 295 -30.65 -39.86 -26.23
C GLY A 295 -29.61 -39.99 -25.12
N ALA A 296 -28.84 -41.08 -25.13
CA ALA A 296 -27.77 -41.33 -24.15
C ALA A 296 -26.67 -40.25 -24.21
N ALA A 297 -26.27 -39.84 -25.42
CA ALA A 297 -25.29 -38.78 -25.61
C ALA A 297 -25.80 -37.42 -25.10
N LEU A 298 -27.09 -37.12 -25.30
CA LEU A 298 -27.71 -35.92 -24.76
C LEU A 298 -27.70 -35.93 -23.22
N THR A 299 -28.07 -37.05 -22.60
CA THR A 299 -28.05 -37.22 -21.14
C THR A 299 -26.65 -37.02 -20.58
N ALA A 300 -25.65 -37.67 -21.18
CA ALA A 300 -24.26 -37.55 -20.74
C ALA A 300 -23.74 -36.11 -20.85
N GLY A 301 -24.01 -35.45 -21.98
CA GLY A 301 -23.63 -34.06 -22.19
C GLY A 301 -24.33 -33.10 -21.23
N ALA A 302 -25.63 -33.27 -20.99
CA ALA A 302 -26.38 -32.46 -20.05
C ALA A 302 -25.90 -32.65 -18.60
N THR A 303 -25.53 -33.88 -18.22
CA THR A 303 -24.95 -34.21 -16.90
C THR A 303 -23.59 -33.53 -16.69
N GLU A 304 -22.75 -33.50 -17.73
CA GLU A 304 -21.45 -32.81 -17.66
C GLU A 304 -21.61 -31.29 -17.50
N ILE A 305 -22.54 -30.69 -18.25
CA ILE A 305 -22.86 -29.26 -18.13
C ILE A 305 -23.39 -28.97 -16.73
N ASP A 306 -24.30 -29.79 -16.20
CA ASP A 306 -24.84 -29.63 -14.85
C ASP A 306 -23.75 -29.62 -13.78
N ALA A 307 -22.82 -30.59 -13.85
CA ALA A 307 -21.68 -30.64 -12.95
C ALA A 307 -20.79 -29.39 -13.05
N ASN A 308 -20.62 -28.82 -14.24
CA ASN A 308 -19.90 -27.56 -14.43
C ASN A 308 -20.66 -26.35 -13.86
N LEU A 309 -21.99 -26.31 -13.97
CA LEU A 309 -22.82 -25.26 -13.37
C LEU A 309 -22.76 -25.29 -11.84
N LEU A 310 -22.75 -26.47 -11.24
CA LEU A 310 -22.56 -26.62 -9.79
C LEU A 310 -21.19 -26.10 -9.34
N ARG A 311 -20.12 -26.39 -10.07
CA ARG A 311 -18.79 -25.81 -9.81
C ARG A 311 -18.77 -24.29 -9.96
N LEU A 312 -19.47 -23.77 -10.97
CA LEU A 312 -19.59 -22.32 -11.19
C LEU A 312 -20.33 -21.65 -10.02
N ARG A 313 -21.43 -22.25 -9.55
CA ARG A 313 -22.18 -21.79 -8.36
C ARG A 313 -21.27 -21.74 -7.13
N ASP A 314 -20.54 -22.82 -6.87
CA ASP A 314 -19.66 -22.90 -5.70
C ASP A 314 -18.51 -21.88 -5.80
N GLY A 315 -17.91 -21.71 -6.98
CA GLY A 315 -16.90 -20.67 -7.24
C GLY A 315 -17.44 -19.25 -7.10
N ALA A 316 -18.70 -18.99 -7.49
CA ALA A 316 -19.36 -17.70 -7.28
C ALA A 316 -19.62 -17.42 -5.79
N ALA A 317 -19.94 -18.45 -5.00
CA ALA A 317 -20.07 -18.33 -3.55
C ALA A 317 -18.72 -18.00 -2.87
N GLU A 318 -17.63 -18.67 -3.28
CA GLU A 318 -16.28 -18.36 -2.81
C GLU A 318 -15.86 -16.92 -3.18
N LEU A 319 -16.14 -16.49 -4.41
CA LEU A 319 -15.89 -15.12 -4.85
C LEU A 319 -16.65 -14.11 -3.98
N THR A 320 -17.92 -14.39 -3.68
CA THR A 320 -18.74 -13.52 -2.80
C THR A 320 -18.10 -13.37 -1.42
N SER A 321 -17.68 -14.47 -0.81
CA SER A 321 -16.98 -14.47 0.48
C SER A 321 -15.66 -13.68 0.42
N GLY A 322 -14.86 -13.88 -0.63
CA GLY A 322 -13.62 -13.13 -0.84
C GLY A 322 -13.85 -11.62 -1.01
N LEU A 323 -14.89 -11.23 -1.74
CA LEU A 323 -15.29 -9.84 -1.91
C LEU A 323 -15.77 -9.21 -0.59
N GLN A 324 -16.48 -9.96 0.26
CA GLN A 324 -16.90 -9.48 1.60
C GLN A 324 -15.70 -9.25 2.53
N GLN A 325 -14.70 -10.14 2.51
CA GLN A 325 -13.48 -9.95 3.28
C GLN A 325 -12.70 -8.73 2.80
N LEU A 326 -12.57 -8.56 1.48
CA LEU A 326 -11.86 -7.42 0.90
C LEU A 326 -12.61 -6.11 1.15
N TYR A 327 -13.94 -6.13 1.10
CA TYR A 327 -14.80 -5.01 1.48
C TYR A 327 -14.57 -4.59 2.94
N ALA A 328 -14.60 -5.54 3.87
CA ALA A 328 -14.35 -5.26 5.29
C ALA A 328 -12.95 -4.67 5.52
N GLY A 329 -11.92 -5.22 4.88
CA GLY A 329 -10.56 -4.68 4.95
C GLY A 329 -10.43 -3.27 4.34
N ALA A 330 -11.13 -2.99 3.24
CA ALA A 330 -11.16 -1.66 2.64
C ALA A 330 -11.86 -0.63 3.57
N GLN A 331 -12.91 -1.03 4.28
CA GLN A 331 -13.57 -0.19 5.28
C GLN A 331 -12.68 0.09 6.49
N GLU A 332 -11.97 -0.93 6.98
CA GLU A 332 -11.02 -0.78 8.10
C GLU A 332 -9.90 0.19 7.72
N LEU A 333 -9.33 0.04 6.52
CA LEU A 333 -8.32 0.96 5.99
C LEU A 333 -8.86 2.39 5.85
N ALA A 334 -10.06 2.56 5.28
CA ALA A 334 -10.69 3.87 5.16
C ALA A 334 -10.94 4.51 6.54
N THR A 335 -11.32 3.71 7.53
CA THR A 335 -11.55 4.16 8.90
C THR A 335 -10.25 4.59 9.57
N GLY A 336 -9.18 3.80 9.44
CA GLY A 336 -7.86 4.15 10.00
C GLY A 336 -7.26 5.40 9.35
N LEU A 337 -7.42 5.56 8.04
CA LEU A 337 -6.95 6.74 7.32
C LEU A 337 -7.70 8.01 7.75
N ASN A 338 -9.04 7.96 7.76
CA ASN A 338 -9.89 9.11 8.15
C ASN A 338 -9.84 9.42 9.64
N GLY A 339 -9.74 8.39 10.48
CA GLY A 339 -9.89 8.52 11.94
C GLY A 339 -8.58 8.80 12.67
N GLU A 340 -7.45 8.34 12.13
CA GLU A 340 -6.16 8.39 12.85
C GLU A 340 -5.07 9.07 12.01
N ALA A 341 -4.82 8.58 10.79
CA ALA A 341 -3.64 9.00 10.04
C ALA A 341 -3.75 10.44 9.53
N ALA A 342 -4.84 10.80 8.84
CA ALA A 342 -5.03 12.16 8.34
C ALA A 342 -5.13 13.19 9.48
N PRO A 343 -5.94 12.97 10.54
CA PRO A 343 -5.94 13.86 11.70
C PRO A 343 -4.58 13.99 12.39
N GLY A 344 -3.81 12.90 12.49
CA GLY A 344 -2.46 12.93 13.05
C GLY A 344 -1.49 13.76 12.22
N ALA A 345 -1.61 13.73 10.88
CA ALA A 345 -0.82 14.58 10.00
C ALA A 345 -1.20 16.06 10.11
N ASP A 346 -2.49 16.37 10.29
CA ASP A 346 -2.98 17.73 10.58
C ASP A 346 -2.48 18.26 11.93
N GLU A 347 -2.46 17.40 12.96
CA GLU A 347 -1.87 17.74 14.26
C GLU A 347 -0.37 18.03 14.14
N LEU A 348 0.36 17.24 13.35
CA LEU A 348 1.77 17.48 13.07
C LEU A 348 1.98 18.80 12.34
N ALA A 349 1.16 19.11 11.32
CA ALA A 349 1.22 20.38 10.59
C ALA A 349 0.94 21.57 11.52
N SER A 350 -0.07 21.44 12.38
CA SER A 350 -0.43 22.45 13.39
C SER A 350 0.69 22.64 14.42
N GLY A 351 1.28 21.55 14.90
CA GLY A 351 2.41 21.56 15.82
C GLY A 351 3.65 22.23 15.22
N ALA A 352 4.00 21.87 13.99
CA ALA A 352 5.07 22.51 13.23
C ALA A 352 4.81 24.00 13.01
N GLY A 353 3.55 24.39 12.76
CA GLY A 353 3.14 25.79 12.68
C GLY A 353 3.38 26.57 13.98
N ARG A 354 3.01 26.02 15.14
CA ARG A 354 3.30 26.65 16.43
C ARG A 354 4.81 26.78 16.68
N LEU A 355 5.59 25.80 16.24
CA LEU A 355 7.04 25.83 16.39
C LEU A 355 7.70 26.87 15.47
N ASP A 356 7.25 26.99 14.22
CA ASP A 356 7.67 28.06 13.28
C ASP A 356 7.36 29.45 13.83
N ASP A 357 6.14 29.67 14.34
CA ASP A 357 5.77 30.93 14.99
C ASP A 357 6.67 31.24 16.20
N GLY A 358 6.98 30.24 17.02
CA GLY A 358 7.90 30.35 18.14
C GLY A 358 9.32 30.69 17.71
N ALA A 359 9.84 30.03 16.68
CA ALA A 359 11.17 30.26 16.12
C ALA A 359 11.29 31.68 15.55
N ARG A 360 10.27 32.16 14.83
CA ARG A 360 10.22 33.54 14.31
C ARG A 360 10.18 34.58 15.41
N ARG A 361 9.42 34.35 16.49
CA ARG A 361 9.40 35.24 17.67
C ARG A 361 10.77 35.29 18.35
N LEU A 362 11.44 34.15 18.48
CA LEU A 362 12.78 34.10 19.04
C LEU A 362 13.81 34.79 18.13
N ALA A 363 13.73 34.60 16.82
CA ALA A 363 14.56 35.29 15.84
C ALA A 363 14.36 36.81 15.88
N ALA A 364 13.12 37.28 16.02
CA ALA A 364 12.80 38.69 16.20
C ALA A 364 13.38 39.25 17.51
N GLY A 365 13.30 38.50 18.61
CA GLY A 365 13.90 38.87 19.90
C GLY A 365 15.43 38.93 19.84
N ALA A 366 16.08 37.95 19.21
CA ALA A 366 17.52 37.99 18.92
C ALA A 366 17.88 39.16 17.99
N GLY A 367 16.98 39.48 17.04
CA GLY A 367 16.88 40.73 16.30
C GLY A 367 17.10 41.96 17.18
N GLN A 368 16.17 42.18 18.09
CA GLN A 368 16.18 43.33 18.99
C GLN A 368 17.41 43.36 19.90
N LEU A 369 17.85 42.21 20.42
CA LEU A 369 19.04 42.12 21.27
C LEU A 369 20.30 42.56 20.54
N ASP A 370 20.55 42.04 19.34
CA ASP A 370 21.74 42.42 18.56
C ASP A 370 21.70 43.90 18.15
N SER A 371 20.54 44.47 17.78
CA SER A 371 20.43 45.91 17.55
C SER A 371 20.72 46.76 18.80
N GLY A 372 20.27 46.30 19.97
CA GLY A 372 20.58 46.95 21.25
C GLY A 372 22.07 46.89 21.59
N LEU A 373 22.71 45.75 21.32
CA LEU A 373 24.14 45.56 21.54
C LEU A 373 24.99 46.39 20.57
N GLN A 374 24.60 46.51 19.31
CA GLN A 374 25.24 47.43 18.35
C GLN A 374 25.14 48.89 18.82
N SER A 375 24.02 49.28 19.42
CA SER A 375 23.86 50.62 19.98
C SER A 375 24.75 50.84 21.21
N ALA A 376 24.89 49.82 22.07
CA ALA A 376 25.76 49.85 23.23
C ALA A 376 27.24 49.87 22.84
N ASP A 377 27.63 49.05 21.86
CA ASP A 377 28.97 49.02 21.28
C ASP A 377 29.34 50.38 20.67
N ALA A 378 28.43 51.00 19.90
CA ALA A 378 28.66 52.33 19.34
C ALA A 378 28.87 53.43 20.42
N ALA A 379 28.24 53.30 21.59
CA ALA A 379 28.33 54.28 22.68
C ALA A 379 29.55 54.05 23.60
N ALA A 380 30.00 52.81 23.75
CA ALA A 380 31.03 52.44 24.73
C ALA A 380 32.42 53.07 24.49
N PRO A 381 32.90 53.27 23.24
CA PRO A 381 34.12 54.05 22.97
C PRO A 381 34.03 55.49 23.46
N GLY A 382 32.83 56.10 23.46
CA GLY A 382 32.61 57.44 23.99
C GLY A 382 32.86 57.52 25.50
N LEU A 383 32.47 56.49 26.27
CA LEU A 383 32.76 56.40 27.70
C LEU A 383 34.27 56.26 27.96
N VAL A 384 34.95 55.37 27.22
CA VAL A 384 36.41 55.21 27.31
C VAL A 384 37.12 56.52 26.96
N GLY A 385 36.66 57.20 25.91
CA GLY A 385 37.16 58.51 25.50
C GLY A 385 37.02 59.56 26.61
N GLY A 386 35.82 59.73 27.17
CA GLY A 386 35.56 60.69 28.24
C GLY A 386 36.38 60.41 29.51
N LEU A 387 36.55 59.15 29.89
CA LEU A 387 37.41 58.79 31.03
C LEU A 387 38.89 59.07 30.76
N THR A 388 39.33 58.88 29.51
CA THR A 388 40.69 59.24 29.08
C THR A 388 40.90 60.76 29.15
N GLU A 389 39.88 61.55 28.81
CA GLU A 389 39.89 63.01 28.93
C GLU A 389 39.94 63.46 30.40
N VAL A 390 39.15 62.84 31.28
CA VAL A 390 39.22 63.10 32.73
C VAL A 390 40.61 62.80 33.28
N ARG A 391 41.21 61.66 32.87
CA ARG A 391 42.60 61.32 33.25
C ARG A 391 43.58 62.38 32.77
N ALA A 392 43.46 62.83 31.52
CA ALA A 392 44.32 63.88 30.99
C ALA A 392 44.18 65.19 31.78
N GLY A 393 42.95 65.59 32.11
CA GLY A 393 42.67 66.75 32.95
C GLY A 393 43.26 66.65 34.36
N LEU A 394 43.17 65.49 35.01
CA LEU A 394 43.82 65.24 36.30
C LEU A 394 45.35 65.35 36.21
N GLY A 395 45.94 64.90 35.10
CA GLY A 395 47.35 65.11 34.82
C GLY A 395 47.72 66.60 34.70
N THR A 396 46.87 67.41 34.07
CA THR A 396 47.05 68.87 34.00
C THR A 396 46.96 69.51 35.39
N VAL A 397 46.01 69.10 36.22
CA VAL A 397 45.89 69.61 37.60
C VAL A 397 47.10 69.22 38.45
N ASP A 398 47.58 67.97 38.38
CA ASP A 398 48.80 67.56 39.10
C ASP A 398 50.02 68.36 38.65
N ALA A 399 50.18 68.58 37.34
CA ALA A 399 51.25 69.41 36.79
C ALA A 399 51.17 70.87 37.30
N GLY A 400 49.98 71.46 37.35
CA GLY A 400 49.76 72.80 37.91
C GLY A 400 50.07 72.88 39.40
N LEU A 401 49.67 71.88 40.18
CA LEU A 401 50.03 71.78 41.60
C LEU A 401 51.53 71.59 41.81
N ALA A 402 52.21 70.85 40.93
CA ALA A 402 53.66 70.71 40.96
C ALA A 402 54.35 72.06 40.73
N GLN A 403 53.89 72.84 39.75
CA GLN A 403 54.37 74.19 39.50
C GLN A 403 54.13 75.13 40.69
N MET A 404 52.94 75.08 41.29
CA MET A 404 52.61 75.87 42.47
C MET A 404 53.48 75.50 43.67
N SER A 405 53.66 74.20 43.93
CA SER A 405 54.55 73.70 45.00
C SER A 405 56.00 74.18 44.80
N ALA A 406 56.50 74.12 43.56
CA ALA A 406 57.84 74.61 43.22
C ALA A 406 57.96 76.13 43.39
N ALA A 407 56.97 76.90 42.94
CA ALA A 407 56.95 78.36 43.07
C ALA A 407 56.93 78.78 44.55
N VAL A 408 56.10 78.14 45.37
CA VAL A 408 56.05 78.37 46.82
C VAL A 408 57.35 77.93 47.48
N GLY A 409 57.91 76.79 47.10
CA GLY A 409 59.22 76.33 47.60
C GLY A 409 60.36 77.30 47.32
N ASN A 410 60.23 78.17 46.30
CA ASN A 410 61.19 79.22 45.96
C ASN A 410 60.96 80.56 46.69
N LEU A 411 59.92 80.64 47.53
CA LEU A 411 59.61 81.84 48.31
C LEU A 411 60.74 82.26 49.28
N PRO A 412 61.49 81.34 49.94
CA PRO A 412 62.65 81.70 50.75
C PRO A 412 63.75 82.39 49.94
N ALA A 413 64.02 81.92 48.72
CA ALA A 413 64.97 82.57 47.82
C ALA A 413 64.46 83.96 47.37
N SER A 414 63.15 84.08 47.15
CA SER A 414 62.51 85.35 46.77
C SER A 414 62.45 86.38 47.91
N ALA A 415 62.42 85.92 49.17
CA ALA A 415 62.45 86.77 50.37
C ALA A 415 63.88 87.16 50.79
N ALA A 416 64.91 86.50 50.25
CA ALA A 416 66.31 86.76 50.59
C ALA A 416 66.75 88.23 50.39
N PRO A 417 66.34 88.97 49.32
CA PRO A 417 66.68 90.39 49.18
C PRO A 417 66.07 91.27 50.27
N LEU A 418 64.84 90.96 50.70
CA LEU A 418 64.17 91.69 51.77
C LEU A 418 64.88 91.45 53.11
N LYS A 419 65.24 90.19 53.39
CA LYS A 419 66.04 89.82 54.58
C LYS A 419 67.41 90.48 54.57
N ALA A 420 68.07 90.50 53.41
CA ALA A 420 69.34 91.20 53.23
C ALA A 420 69.20 92.71 53.46
N GLY A 421 68.10 93.33 53.02
CA GLY A 421 67.79 94.74 53.29
C GLY A 421 67.58 95.04 54.77
N VAL A 422 66.85 94.17 55.49
CA VAL A 422 66.68 94.28 56.95
C VAL A 422 68.03 94.14 57.66
N ALA A 423 68.85 93.16 57.30
CA ALA A 423 70.20 92.98 57.85
C ALA A 423 71.14 94.15 57.54
N GLN A 424 71.00 94.79 56.37
CA GLN A 424 71.77 95.99 56.03
C GLN A 424 71.34 97.20 56.87
N LEU A 425 70.04 97.34 57.14
CA LEU A 425 69.52 98.40 57.99
C LEU A 425 69.94 98.19 59.45
N ASP A 426 69.88 96.94 59.94
CA ASP A 426 70.36 96.50 61.23
C ASP A 426 71.84 96.83 61.44
N ALA A 427 72.70 96.45 60.47
CA ALA A 427 74.11 96.83 60.48
C ALA A 427 74.34 98.36 60.49
N GLY A 428 73.48 99.13 59.82
CA GLY A 428 73.50 100.60 59.85
C GLY A 428 73.10 101.18 61.20
N VAL A 429 72.10 100.59 61.87
CA VAL A 429 71.67 100.94 63.24
C VAL A 429 72.77 100.62 64.23
N ALA A 430 73.41 99.46 64.14
CA ALA A 430 74.55 99.07 64.96
C ALA A 430 75.73 100.06 64.80
N GLN A 431 76.03 100.51 63.57
CA GLN A 431 77.05 101.54 63.33
C GLN A 431 76.69 102.89 63.97
N LEU A 432 75.43 103.31 63.86
CA LEU A 432 74.95 104.55 64.47
C LEU A 432 74.99 104.48 66.00
N LEU A 433 74.62 103.34 66.57
CA LEU A 433 74.70 103.06 68.01
C LEU A 433 76.15 103.14 68.49
N ALA A 434 77.08 102.47 67.81
CA ALA A 434 78.52 102.52 68.12
C ALA A 434 79.05 103.96 68.04
N GLY A 435 78.66 104.72 67.01
CA GLY A 435 79.01 106.14 66.88
C GLY A 435 78.45 107.00 68.02
N ALA A 436 77.19 106.76 68.42
CA ALA A 436 76.56 107.47 69.54
C ALA A 436 77.23 107.12 70.89
N GLN A 437 77.65 105.87 71.11
CA GLN A 437 78.41 105.44 72.28
C GLN A 437 79.80 106.10 72.35
N GLN A 438 80.50 106.14 71.22
CA GLN A 438 81.79 106.81 71.12
C GLN A 438 81.67 108.32 71.38
N LEU A 439 80.64 108.98 70.83
CA LEU A 439 80.42 110.41 71.06
C LEU A 439 80.03 110.71 72.51
N ALA A 440 79.20 109.85 73.14
CA ALA A 440 78.81 110.01 74.54
C ALA A 440 80.02 109.87 75.48
N SER A 441 80.86 108.85 75.29
CA SER A 441 82.09 108.67 76.09
C SER A 441 83.09 109.81 75.89
N THR A 442 83.23 110.31 74.66
CA THR A 442 84.08 111.48 74.36
C THR A 442 83.55 112.73 75.06
N ALA A 443 82.26 113.04 74.93
CA ALA A 443 81.64 114.20 75.57
C ALA A 443 81.74 114.12 77.11
N GLN A 444 81.57 112.94 77.69
CA GLN A 444 81.71 112.73 79.13
C GLN A 444 83.15 112.93 79.60
N ASN A 445 84.14 112.38 78.89
CA ASN A 445 85.55 112.54 79.22
C ASN A 445 85.99 114.00 79.10
N GLU A 446 85.71 114.66 77.97
CA GLU A 446 86.03 116.08 77.76
C GLU A 446 85.31 116.98 78.77
N GLY A 447 84.03 116.70 79.03
CA GLY A 447 83.26 117.44 80.03
C GLY A 447 83.85 117.31 81.43
N ASN A 448 84.26 116.11 81.84
CA ASN A 448 84.93 115.87 83.12
C ASN A 448 86.30 116.56 83.20
N VAL A 449 87.07 116.56 82.12
CA VAL A 449 88.34 117.29 82.03
C VAL A 449 88.10 118.79 82.21
N LEU A 450 87.11 119.36 81.54
CA LEU A 450 86.75 120.78 81.66
C LEU A 450 86.29 121.14 83.07
N LEU A 451 85.47 120.31 83.70
CA LEU A 451 85.03 120.46 85.10
C LEU A 451 86.22 120.41 86.07
N ALA A 452 87.15 119.48 85.88
CA ALA A 452 88.36 119.36 86.69
C ALA A 452 89.30 120.56 86.50
N LEU A 453 89.50 121.01 85.26
CA LEU A 453 90.30 122.19 84.95
C LEU A 453 89.68 123.43 85.57
N ALA A 454 88.36 123.56 85.53
CA ALA A 454 87.64 124.68 86.10
C ALA A 454 87.81 124.80 87.63
N ALA A 455 87.88 123.66 88.34
CA ALA A 455 88.13 123.63 89.77
C ALA A 455 89.50 124.21 90.19
N THR A 456 90.46 124.28 89.26
CA THR A 456 91.78 124.90 89.51
C THR A 456 91.77 126.43 89.43
N ASN A 457 90.61 127.05 89.16
CA ASN A 457 90.45 128.50 88.93
C ASN A 457 91.50 129.08 87.96
N PRO A 458 91.63 128.51 86.75
CA PRO A 458 92.63 128.96 85.80
C PRO A 458 92.35 130.40 85.41
N THR A 459 93.37 131.24 85.43
CA THR A 459 93.31 132.60 84.88
C THR A 459 94.03 132.64 83.55
N VAL A 460 93.49 133.37 82.57
CA VAL A 460 94.16 133.63 81.29
C VAL A 460 94.40 135.11 81.11
N THR A 461 95.58 135.46 80.62
CA THR A 461 95.89 136.81 80.15
C THR A 461 96.03 136.71 78.63
N PRO A 462 95.03 137.17 77.85
CA PRO A 462 95.11 137.10 76.40
C PRO A 462 96.32 137.87 75.90
N ALA A 463 97.22 137.21 75.18
CA ALA A 463 98.43 137.85 74.66
C ALA A 463 98.14 138.79 73.48
N ASP A 464 97.06 138.52 72.73
CA ASP A 464 96.65 139.25 71.54
C ASP A 464 95.12 139.34 71.38
N ALA A 465 94.67 140.05 70.36
CA ALA A 465 93.24 140.21 70.06
C ALA A 465 92.56 138.89 69.70
N THR A 466 93.30 137.93 69.12
CA THR A 466 92.78 136.60 68.73
C THR A 466 92.48 135.75 69.95
N ALA A 467 93.38 135.72 70.94
CA ALA A 467 93.17 135.05 72.21
C ALA A 467 92.04 135.71 73.00
N ALA A 468 91.94 137.05 72.95
CA ALA A 468 90.84 137.77 73.59
C ALA A 468 89.49 137.40 72.95
N ALA A 469 89.44 137.29 71.61
CA ALA A 469 88.25 136.85 70.88
C ALA A 469 87.83 135.41 71.25
N ARG A 470 88.78 134.51 71.56
CA ARG A 470 88.45 133.15 72.05
C ARG A 470 87.81 133.16 73.44
N VAL A 471 88.29 134.02 74.34
CA VAL A 471 87.67 134.20 75.67
C VAL A 471 86.31 134.85 75.55
N GLN A 472 86.17 135.85 74.66
CA GLN A 472 84.87 136.44 74.33
C GLN A 472 83.91 135.40 73.73
N ALA A 473 84.38 134.49 72.87
CA ALA A 473 83.58 133.40 72.33
C ALA A 473 83.13 132.42 73.43
N LEU A 474 83.98 132.13 74.43
CA LEU A 474 83.56 131.41 75.63
C LEU A 474 82.51 132.20 76.41
N GLY A 475 82.65 133.53 76.51
CA GLY A 475 81.63 134.43 77.06
C GLY A 475 80.30 134.36 76.31
N GLN A 476 80.34 134.37 74.98
CA GLN A 476 79.16 134.21 74.14
C GLN A 476 78.52 132.83 74.30
N PHE A 477 79.33 131.77 74.43
CA PHE A 477 78.83 130.44 74.74
C PHE A 477 78.13 130.41 76.09
N VAL A 478 78.79 130.94 77.14
CA VAL A 478 78.21 131.01 78.49
C VAL A 478 76.93 131.84 78.48
N ALA A 479 76.86 132.95 77.71
CA ALA A 479 75.62 133.72 77.51
C ALA A 479 74.54 132.90 76.81
N GLY A 480 74.91 132.11 75.80
CA GLY A 480 74.01 131.17 75.13
C GLY A 480 73.46 130.10 76.08
N VAL A 481 74.30 129.58 76.99
CA VAL A 481 73.86 128.65 78.04
C VAL A 481 73.02 129.37 79.10
N ALA A 482 73.35 130.61 79.46
CA ALA A 482 72.54 131.41 80.36
C ALA A 482 71.12 131.61 79.80
N ALA A 483 71.01 131.83 78.49
CA ALA A 483 69.72 131.95 77.80
C ALA A 483 68.89 130.66 77.86
N THR A 484 69.49 129.49 78.04
CA THR A 484 68.77 128.22 78.22
C THR A 484 68.42 127.91 79.68
N LYS A 485 69.00 128.61 80.66
CA LYS A 485 68.67 128.44 82.07
C LYS A 485 67.38 129.17 82.42
N THR A 486 66.46 128.44 83.06
CA THR A 486 65.20 128.97 83.59
C THR A 486 65.32 129.47 85.03
N ASP A 487 66.33 128.98 85.78
CA ASP A 487 66.61 129.46 87.13
C ASP A 487 67.23 130.88 87.07
N PRO A 488 66.58 131.90 87.66
CA PRO A 488 67.02 133.28 87.55
C PRO A 488 68.35 133.54 88.27
N VAL A 489 68.72 132.76 89.29
CA VAL A 489 70.00 132.90 90.00
C VAL A 489 71.13 132.31 89.17
N GLU A 490 70.96 131.10 88.63
CA GLU A 490 71.94 130.51 87.72
C GLU A 490 72.12 131.38 86.47
N LYS A 491 71.01 131.79 85.83
CA LYS A 491 71.05 132.63 84.65
C LYS A 491 71.80 133.94 84.89
N ALA A 492 71.49 134.67 85.96
CA ALA A 492 72.19 135.91 86.29
C ALA A 492 73.68 135.68 86.57
N THR A 493 74.03 134.57 87.22
CA THR A 493 75.42 134.19 87.50
C THR A 493 76.19 133.94 86.19
N LEU A 494 75.56 133.23 85.25
CA LEU A 494 76.15 132.93 83.95
C LEU A 494 76.25 134.19 83.07
N GLU A 495 75.24 135.06 83.08
CA GLU A 495 75.28 136.34 82.38
C GLU A 495 76.39 137.24 82.94
N ALA A 496 76.62 137.23 84.25
CA ALA A 496 77.72 137.95 84.88
C ALA A 496 79.09 137.38 84.43
N VAL A 497 79.24 136.06 84.36
CA VAL A 497 80.45 135.41 83.82
C VAL A 497 80.64 135.74 82.34
N ALA A 498 79.57 135.73 81.55
CA ALA A 498 79.62 136.09 80.15
C ALA A 498 80.03 137.54 79.94
N ALA A 499 79.47 138.47 80.74
CA ALA A 499 79.83 139.89 80.72
C ALA A 499 81.29 140.12 81.11
N LEU A 500 81.80 139.36 82.10
CA LEU A 500 83.21 139.38 82.49
C LEU A 500 84.12 139.03 81.31
N TYR A 501 83.75 138.02 80.52
CA TYR A 501 84.53 137.62 79.33
C TYR A 501 84.28 138.51 78.12
N ALA A 502 83.12 139.15 77.99
CA ALA A 502 82.83 140.10 76.93
C ALA A 502 83.77 141.31 76.96
N GLY A 503 84.24 141.70 78.14
CA GLY A 503 85.25 142.74 78.34
C GLY A 503 86.70 142.29 78.11
N ALA A 504 86.96 141.06 77.65
CA ALA A 504 88.33 140.58 77.46
C ALA A 504 89.10 141.39 76.42
N ALA A 505 90.27 141.88 76.80
CA ALA A 505 91.19 142.65 75.97
C ALA A 505 92.64 142.15 76.18
N PRO A 506 93.57 142.41 75.24
CA PRO A 506 94.96 141.98 75.37
C PRO A 506 95.60 142.50 76.66
N GLY A 507 96.28 141.63 77.40
CA GLY A 507 96.93 141.94 78.68
C GLY A 507 96.04 141.90 79.93
N VAL A 508 94.72 141.71 79.79
CA VAL A 508 93.80 141.63 80.94
C VAL A 508 93.67 140.20 81.45
N THR A 509 94.07 139.96 82.70
CA THR A 509 93.94 138.63 83.33
C THR A 509 92.49 138.38 83.76
N LEU A 510 91.89 137.29 83.27
CA LEU A 510 90.50 136.90 83.54
C LEU A 510 90.41 135.45 84.07
N PRO A 511 89.54 135.18 85.05
CA PRO A 511 89.34 133.82 85.57
C PRO A 511 88.46 133.00 84.62
N LEU A 512 89.00 131.96 83.98
CA LEU A 512 88.27 131.07 83.07
C LEU A 512 87.39 130.03 83.77
N GLY A 513 87.62 129.80 85.07
CA GLY A 513 86.96 128.76 85.87
C GLY A 513 85.45 128.68 85.64
N PRO A 514 84.68 129.75 85.88
CA PRO A 514 83.23 129.71 85.72
C PRO A 514 82.77 129.35 84.31
N GLY A 515 83.51 129.74 83.27
CA GLY A 515 83.13 129.43 81.88
C GLY A 515 83.38 127.96 81.52
N LEU A 516 84.48 127.41 82.02
CA LEU A 516 84.82 126.00 81.84
C LEU A 516 83.87 125.06 82.61
N GLN A 517 83.40 125.47 83.81
CA GLN A 517 82.37 124.70 84.55
C GLN A 517 81.10 124.54 83.72
N VAL A 518 80.67 125.61 83.07
CA VAL A 518 79.44 125.64 82.26
C VAL A 518 79.59 124.75 81.03
N LEU A 519 80.71 124.86 80.33
CA LEU A 519 80.99 124.01 79.17
C LEU A 519 81.06 122.53 79.56
N GLY A 520 81.73 122.21 80.68
CA GLY A 520 81.80 120.86 81.21
C GLY A 520 80.43 120.32 81.66
N GLN A 521 79.60 121.14 82.30
CA GLN A 521 78.22 120.79 82.66
C GLN A 521 77.34 120.56 81.43
N VAL A 522 77.42 121.39 80.39
CA VAL A 522 76.63 121.20 79.17
C VAL A 522 76.98 119.88 78.49
N LEU A 523 78.27 119.53 78.44
CA LEU A 523 78.70 118.24 77.90
C LEU A 523 78.19 117.06 78.75
N THR A 524 78.35 117.12 80.07
CA THR A 524 78.03 116.00 80.98
C THR A 524 76.53 115.86 81.29
N THR A 525 75.78 116.96 81.37
CA THR A 525 74.36 116.97 81.80
C THR A 525 73.38 117.33 80.69
N GLY A 526 73.86 117.85 79.55
CA GLY A 526 73.05 118.13 78.37
C GLY A 526 73.26 117.11 77.24
N VAL A 527 74.48 117.06 76.70
CA VAL A 527 74.82 116.26 75.52
C VAL A 527 74.79 114.76 75.83
N VAL A 528 75.43 114.32 76.91
CA VAL A 528 75.50 112.89 77.29
C VAL A 528 74.10 112.29 77.48
N PRO A 529 73.15 112.87 78.25
CA PRO A 529 71.81 112.32 78.37
C PRO A 529 71.02 112.27 77.05
N GLY A 530 71.22 113.26 76.16
CA GLY A 530 70.62 113.25 74.82
C GLY A 530 71.13 112.09 73.97
N LEU A 531 72.43 111.79 74.02
CA LEU A 531 73.02 110.64 73.34
C LEU A 531 72.60 109.31 73.96
N VAL A 532 72.44 109.24 75.28
CA VAL A 532 71.89 108.06 75.96
C VAL A 532 70.45 107.80 75.53
N ARG A 533 69.61 108.84 75.36
CA ARG A 533 68.24 108.68 74.81
C ARG A 533 68.24 108.17 73.37
N LEU A 534 69.17 108.66 72.54
CA LEU A 534 69.35 108.15 71.18
C LEU A 534 69.78 106.68 71.22
N GLN A 535 70.75 106.32 72.06
CA GLN A 535 71.18 104.94 72.26
C GLN A 535 70.00 104.05 72.68
N CYS A 536 69.23 104.42 73.71
CA CYS A 536 68.04 103.67 74.13
C CYS A 536 66.95 103.53 73.03
N GLY A 537 66.88 104.48 72.09
CA GLY A 537 65.96 104.43 70.96
C GLY A 537 66.48 103.59 69.79
N LEU A 538 67.80 103.39 69.70
CA LEU A 538 68.43 102.51 68.72
C LEU A 538 68.48 101.06 69.24
N ASP A 539 68.84 100.86 70.51
CA ASP A 539 69.01 99.57 71.17
C ASP A 539 68.73 99.71 72.68
N GLN A 540 67.84 98.89 73.22
CA GLN A 540 67.50 98.95 74.65
C GLN A 540 68.53 98.25 75.55
N SER A 541 69.44 97.46 74.98
CA SER A 541 70.44 96.67 75.68
C SER A 541 71.67 97.46 76.16
N VAL A 542 71.66 98.78 75.97
CA VAL A 542 72.73 99.70 76.37
C VAL A 542 72.95 99.63 77.88
N THR A 543 73.99 98.92 78.29
CA THR A 543 74.34 98.69 79.69
C THR A 543 74.87 99.97 80.35
N GLY A 544 74.28 100.37 81.50
CA GLY A 544 74.76 101.50 82.32
C GLY A 544 73.84 102.74 82.38
N ALA A 545 72.71 102.76 81.67
CA ALA A 545 71.73 103.84 81.75
C ALA A 545 70.46 103.40 82.50
N ALA A 546 70.25 103.87 83.74
CA ALA A 546 69.03 103.62 84.52
C ALA A 546 67.75 104.30 83.95
N THR A 547 67.74 104.68 82.67
CA THR A 547 66.75 105.60 82.06
C THR A 547 66.17 105.13 80.72
N CYS A 548 66.55 103.97 80.18
CA CYS A 548 65.87 103.43 79.01
C CYS A 548 64.45 102.95 79.41
N GLY A 549 63.42 103.41 78.69
CA GLY A 549 62.03 102.98 78.90
C GLY A 549 61.76 101.55 78.40
N SER A 550 60.51 101.10 78.43
CA SER A 550 60.11 99.73 78.05
C SER A 550 59.70 99.55 76.57
N THR A 551 59.89 100.56 75.72
CA THR A 551 59.53 100.51 74.29
C THR A 551 60.73 100.07 73.44
N PRO A 552 60.66 98.93 72.72
CA PRO A 552 61.76 98.39 71.92
C PRO A 552 62.49 99.44 71.08
N GLY A 553 63.81 99.30 70.97
CA GLY A 553 64.63 100.10 70.08
C GLY A 553 64.42 99.72 68.63
N LEU A 554 65.06 100.46 67.73
CA LEU A 554 65.00 100.18 66.30
C LEU A 554 65.63 98.82 65.96
N ASP A 555 66.71 98.42 66.65
CA ASP A 555 67.40 97.13 66.51
C ASP A 555 66.46 95.95 66.82
N GLU A 556 65.85 95.93 68.02
CA GLU A 556 64.90 94.88 68.38
C GLU A 556 63.65 94.88 67.48
N GLY A 557 63.25 96.05 66.95
CA GLY A 557 62.18 96.17 65.96
C GLY A 557 62.54 95.54 64.61
N LEU A 558 63.78 95.68 64.15
CA LEU A 558 64.28 95.06 62.92
C LEU A 558 64.42 93.54 63.07
N ASP A 559 64.84 93.07 64.24
CA ASP A 559 64.85 91.65 64.59
C ASP A 559 63.45 91.03 64.57
N GLN A 560 62.45 91.73 65.12
CA GLN A 560 61.05 91.29 65.04
C GLN A 560 60.54 91.22 63.59
N VAL A 561 60.94 92.17 62.73
CA VAL A 561 60.60 92.14 61.30
C VAL A 561 61.29 90.97 60.59
N ALA A 562 62.58 90.73 60.85
CA ALA A 562 63.32 89.60 60.29
C ALA A 562 62.70 88.25 60.73
N GLY A 563 62.39 88.10 62.01
CA GLY A 563 61.70 86.93 62.56
C GLY A 563 60.29 86.75 61.99
N GLY A 564 59.55 87.84 61.79
CA GLY A 564 58.23 87.83 61.16
C GLY A 564 58.27 87.40 59.69
N ILE A 565 59.27 87.85 58.92
CA ILE A 565 59.51 87.40 57.54
C ILE A 565 59.82 85.90 57.51
N ASP A 566 60.70 85.41 58.39
CA ASP A 566 61.03 83.99 58.46
C ASP A 566 59.81 83.15 58.87
N GLN A 567 59.00 83.60 59.84
CA GLN A 567 57.76 82.93 60.24
C GLN A 567 56.73 82.91 59.11
N LEU A 568 56.55 84.02 58.39
CA LEU A 568 55.62 84.08 57.27
C LEU A 568 56.07 83.18 56.12
N VAL A 569 57.34 83.28 55.71
CA VAL A 569 57.89 82.47 54.62
C VAL A 569 57.88 81.00 54.98
N ASN A 570 58.41 80.60 56.13
CA ASN A 570 58.45 79.19 56.53
C ASN A 570 57.04 78.65 56.85
N GLY A 571 56.16 79.48 57.40
CA GLY A 571 54.76 79.13 57.65
C GLY A 571 54.00 78.88 56.35
N VAL A 572 54.07 79.81 55.40
CA VAL A 572 53.43 79.67 54.08
C VAL A 572 54.04 78.50 53.30
N VAL A 573 55.37 78.39 53.26
CA VAL A 573 56.05 77.28 52.60
C VAL A 573 55.62 75.96 53.23
N GLY A 574 55.71 75.81 54.55
CA GLY A 574 55.36 74.57 55.25
C GLY A 574 53.88 74.18 55.08
N GLN A 575 52.95 75.12 55.26
CA GLN A 575 51.51 74.85 55.15
C GLN A 575 51.08 74.57 53.71
N VAL A 576 51.55 75.37 52.75
CA VAL A 576 51.13 75.23 51.35
C VAL A 576 51.85 74.06 50.68
N THR A 577 53.15 73.88 50.86
CA THR A 577 53.84 72.70 50.30
C THR A 577 53.42 71.40 51.01
N GLY A 578 53.13 71.45 52.31
CA GLY A 578 52.57 70.32 53.06
C GLY A 578 51.15 69.96 52.59
N GLY A 579 50.30 70.95 52.33
CA GLY A 579 48.94 70.74 51.82
C GLY A 579 48.91 70.27 50.36
N ILE A 580 49.76 70.84 49.50
CA ILE A 580 49.87 70.42 48.08
C ILE A 580 50.50 69.04 47.98
N GLY A 581 51.59 68.81 48.71
CA GLY A 581 52.34 67.57 48.69
C GLY A 581 53.43 67.49 47.62
N THR A 582 54.12 66.36 47.60
CA THR A 582 55.21 66.03 46.64
C THR A 582 54.78 64.94 45.67
N ALA A 583 55.57 64.76 44.61
CA ALA A 583 55.36 63.66 43.66
C ALA A 583 55.45 62.30 44.37
N GLY A 584 54.57 61.37 44.02
CA GLY A 584 54.55 60.00 44.57
C GLY A 584 53.74 59.82 45.85
N GLN A 585 53.14 60.89 46.39
CA GLN A 585 52.21 60.77 47.51
C GLN A 585 50.86 60.19 47.07
N THR A 586 50.13 59.68 48.06
CA THR A 586 48.89 58.94 47.97
C THR A 586 47.82 59.60 48.86
N LYS A 587 46.55 59.15 48.76
CA LYS A 587 45.47 59.71 49.58
C LYS A 587 45.74 59.63 51.08
N THR A 588 46.50 58.63 51.55
CA THR A 588 46.82 58.48 52.98
C THR A 588 47.78 59.56 53.49
N ASP A 589 48.49 60.23 52.59
CA ASP A 589 49.39 61.33 52.94
C ASP A 589 48.63 62.65 53.20
N GLY A 590 47.32 62.69 52.96
CA GLY A 590 46.46 63.83 53.27
C GLY A 590 46.71 65.08 52.40
N THR A 591 47.43 64.93 51.28
CA THR A 591 47.80 66.04 50.39
C THR A 591 46.91 66.09 49.13
N LEU A 592 46.81 67.26 48.49
CA LEU A 592 46.02 67.43 47.26
C LEU A 592 46.55 66.54 46.13
N ARG A 593 47.88 66.50 45.94
CA ARG A 593 48.49 65.64 44.92
C ARG A 593 48.31 64.16 45.23
N GLY A 594 48.34 63.77 46.50
CA GLY A 594 47.99 62.41 46.92
C GLY A 594 46.55 62.02 46.60
N GLY A 595 45.61 62.95 46.82
CA GLY A 595 44.21 62.80 46.43
C GLY A 595 44.00 62.66 44.93
N ILE A 596 44.68 63.50 44.13
CA ILE A 596 44.66 63.42 42.65
C ILE A 596 45.28 62.12 42.16
N GLY A 597 46.37 61.65 42.76
CA GLY A 597 46.98 60.36 42.45
C GLY A 597 46.00 59.21 42.65
N SER A 598 45.30 59.18 43.79
CA SER A 598 44.27 58.16 44.04
C SER A 598 43.06 58.26 43.11
N LEU A 599 42.62 59.48 42.78
CA LEU A 599 41.54 59.68 41.81
C LEU A 599 41.96 59.22 40.41
N SER A 600 43.19 59.54 39.99
CA SER A 600 43.77 59.10 38.72
C SER A 600 43.84 57.58 38.61
N SER A 601 44.27 56.89 39.68
CA SER A 601 44.24 55.42 39.76
C SER A 601 42.82 54.86 39.69
N GLY A 602 41.84 55.51 40.33
CA GLY A 602 40.43 55.13 40.22
C GLY A 602 39.88 55.30 38.81
N VAL A 603 40.28 56.37 38.10
CA VAL A 603 39.94 56.58 36.69
C VAL A 603 40.59 55.52 35.81
N ASP A 604 41.85 55.13 36.07
CA ASP A 604 42.50 54.02 35.34
C ASP A 604 41.76 52.70 35.49
N GLN A 605 41.33 52.38 36.72
CA GLN A 605 40.50 51.20 36.98
C GLN A 605 39.18 51.26 36.22
N LEU A 606 38.55 52.44 36.17
CA LEU A 606 37.31 52.64 35.44
C LEU A 606 37.51 52.54 33.92
N VAL A 607 38.62 53.05 33.37
CA VAL A 607 39.00 52.87 31.96
C VAL A 607 39.21 51.39 31.64
N ALA A 608 39.92 50.66 32.51
CA ALA A 608 40.13 49.22 32.33
C ALA A 608 38.80 48.46 32.36
N GLY A 609 37.93 48.75 33.33
CA GLY A 609 36.59 48.17 33.43
C GLY A 609 35.71 48.50 32.21
N ALA A 610 35.77 49.73 31.71
CA ALA A 610 35.05 50.14 30.51
C ALA A 610 35.53 49.38 29.26
N LYS A 611 36.85 49.13 29.12
CA LYS A 611 37.38 48.29 28.03
C LYS A 611 36.93 46.84 28.15
N THR A 612 36.88 46.28 29.36
CA THR A 612 36.32 44.94 29.59
C THR A 612 34.83 44.88 29.24
N LEU A 613 34.07 45.93 29.56
CA LEU A 613 32.66 46.04 29.17
C LEU A 613 32.48 46.04 27.65
N VAL A 614 33.28 46.82 26.91
CA VAL A 614 33.28 46.82 25.42
C VAL A 614 33.49 45.39 24.90
N ALA A 615 34.55 44.72 25.34
CA ALA A 615 34.84 43.35 24.90
C ALA A 615 33.71 42.36 25.24
N GLY A 616 33.04 42.54 26.39
CA GLY A 616 31.87 41.75 26.77
C GLY A 616 30.65 42.01 25.88
N ILE A 617 30.42 43.26 25.48
CA ILE A 617 29.37 43.64 24.53
C ILE A 617 29.64 43.01 23.17
N ASP A 618 30.88 43.06 22.66
CA ASP A 618 31.28 42.43 21.39
C ASP A 618 31.02 40.93 21.37
N GLN A 619 31.39 40.23 22.44
CA GLN A 619 31.15 38.80 22.58
C GLN A 619 29.65 38.48 22.61
N LEU A 620 28.87 39.28 23.35
CA LEU A 620 27.42 39.10 23.42
C LEU A 620 26.74 39.42 22.09
N ALA A 621 27.22 40.41 21.35
CA ALA A 621 26.73 40.77 20.02
C ALA A 621 26.96 39.63 19.03
N SER A 622 28.17 39.05 19.03
CA SER A 622 28.49 37.87 18.22
C SER A 622 27.58 36.67 18.55
N GLY A 623 27.34 36.43 19.86
CA GLY A 623 26.41 35.41 20.33
C GLY A 623 24.96 35.65 19.91
N ALA A 624 24.48 36.89 20.01
CA ALA A 624 23.14 37.30 19.57
C ALA A 624 22.98 37.15 18.05
N GLY A 625 24.02 37.48 17.26
CA GLY A 625 24.07 37.23 15.82
C GLY A 625 23.97 35.75 15.47
N THR A 626 24.69 34.89 16.20
CA THR A 626 24.63 33.42 16.03
C THR A 626 23.24 32.88 16.37
N LEU A 627 22.66 33.34 17.50
CA LEU A 627 21.31 32.97 17.90
C LEU A 627 20.28 33.39 16.85
N ARG A 628 20.39 34.61 16.31
CA ARG A 628 19.51 35.09 15.24
C ARG A 628 19.62 34.21 13.99
N SER A 629 20.82 33.86 13.56
CA SER A 629 21.03 32.99 12.39
C SER A 629 20.41 31.61 12.60
N GLY A 630 20.74 30.95 13.72
CA GLY A 630 20.23 29.60 14.01
C GLY A 630 18.71 29.55 14.21
N THR A 631 18.12 30.62 14.76
CA THR A 631 16.65 30.72 14.90
C THR A 631 15.96 31.02 13.57
N GLY A 632 16.64 31.72 12.65
CA GLY A 632 16.21 31.85 11.26
C GLY A 632 16.21 30.51 10.51
N GLU A 633 17.26 29.70 10.66
CA GLU A 633 17.34 28.35 10.10
C GLU A 633 16.26 27.42 10.69
N LEU A 634 16.04 27.50 12.01
CA LEU A 634 14.98 26.74 12.68
C LEU A 634 13.59 27.14 12.15
N ALA A 635 13.32 28.44 11.98
CA ALA A 635 12.07 28.91 11.39
C ALA A 635 11.88 28.38 9.96
N ALA A 636 12.92 28.44 9.13
CA ALA A 636 12.87 27.88 7.77
C ALA A 636 12.55 26.38 7.76
N GLY A 637 13.30 25.58 8.53
CA GLY A 637 13.09 24.13 8.60
C GLY A 637 11.75 23.72 9.20
N THR A 638 11.21 24.49 10.13
CA THR A 638 9.88 24.24 10.71
C THR A 638 8.75 24.67 9.78
N GLY A 639 8.98 25.71 8.95
CA GLY A 639 8.14 26.03 7.80
C GLY A 639 8.09 24.90 6.77
N ASP A 640 9.24 24.31 6.43
CA ASP A 640 9.30 23.15 5.53
C ASP A 640 8.60 21.92 6.12
N LEU A 641 8.80 21.65 7.42
CA LEU A 641 8.11 20.57 8.13
C LEU A 641 6.59 20.76 8.10
N ARG A 642 6.09 21.98 8.37
CA ARG A 642 4.67 22.32 8.28
C ARG A 642 4.11 22.05 6.89
N ALA A 643 4.81 22.50 5.85
CA ALA A 643 4.40 22.29 4.46
C ALA A 643 4.43 20.80 4.06
N GLY A 644 5.43 20.04 4.55
CA GLY A 644 5.51 18.59 4.38
C GLY A 644 4.35 17.86 5.06
N ALA A 645 4.07 18.17 6.32
CA ALA A 645 2.98 17.59 7.08
C ALA A 645 1.60 17.91 6.46
N SER A 646 1.40 19.13 5.97
CA SER A 646 0.16 19.50 5.27
C SER A 646 -0.04 18.73 3.97
N ARG A 647 1.05 18.47 3.21
CA ARG A 647 0.99 17.62 2.02
C ARG A 647 0.71 16.17 2.36
N LEU A 648 1.27 15.67 3.47
CA LEU A 648 1.00 14.33 3.96
C LEU A 648 -0.48 14.19 4.37
N ALA A 649 -1.04 15.16 5.10
CA ALA A 649 -2.45 15.17 5.48
C ALA A 649 -3.36 15.11 4.23
N ALA A 650 -3.15 15.99 3.27
CA ALA A 650 -3.91 15.98 2.01
C ALA A 650 -3.79 14.65 1.24
N GLY A 651 -2.60 14.07 1.18
CA GLY A 651 -2.41 12.76 0.54
C GLY A 651 -3.07 11.60 1.29
N LEU A 652 -3.19 11.71 2.62
CA LEU A 652 -3.92 10.73 3.43
C LEU A 652 -5.43 10.89 3.28
N ASP A 653 -5.94 12.11 3.14
CA ASP A 653 -7.35 12.37 2.79
C ASP A 653 -7.70 11.78 1.42
N ASP A 654 -6.85 12.01 0.41
CA ASP A 654 -7.02 11.43 -0.92
C ASP A 654 -7.01 9.89 -0.87
N ALA A 655 -6.10 9.31 -0.09
CA ALA A 655 -6.04 7.86 0.12
C ALA A 655 -7.29 7.34 0.84
N ALA A 656 -7.80 8.05 1.84
CA ALA A 656 -9.00 7.68 2.57
C ALA A 656 -10.25 7.72 1.68
N ALA A 657 -10.37 8.75 0.83
CA ALA A 657 -11.41 8.85 -0.18
C ALA A 657 -11.32 7.69 -1.19
N GLY A 658 -10.11 7.39 -1.67
CA GLY A 658 -9.86 6.24 -2.55
C GLY A 658 -10.21 4.89 -1.92
N SER A 659 -9.88 4.69 -0.64
CA SER A 659 -10.24 3.47 0.11
C SER A 659 -11.75 3.36 0.32
N THR A 660 -12.44 4.48 0.55
CA THR A 660 -13.91 4.51 0.63
C THR A 660 -14.54 4.12 -0.70
N GLN A 661 -14.05 4.70 -1.81
CA GLN A 661 -14.53 4.34 -3.15
C GLN A 661 -14.27 2.88 -3.50
N LEU A 662 -13.11 2.34 -3.09
CA LEU A 662 -12.81 0.91 -3.24
C LEU A 662 -13.78 0.05 -2.42
N ALA A 663 -14.05 0.41 -1.17
CA ALA A 663 -15.02 -0.28 -0.34
C ALA A 663 -16.41 -0.26 -1.01
N ASP A 664 -16.89 0.89 -1.48
CA ASP A 664 -18.20 0.97 -2.15
C ASP A 664 -18.27 0.10 -3.43
N GLY A 665 -17.20 0.10 -4.22
CA GLY A 665 -17.08 -0.76 -5.41
C GLY A 665 -17.08 -2.25 -5.07
N LEU A 666 -16.38 -2.65 -4.01
CA LEU A 666 -16.36 -4.02 -3.51
C LEU A 666 -17.70 -4.44 -2.92
N GLY A 667 -18.40 -3.53 -2.22
CA GLY A 667 -19.76 -3.75 -1.73
C GLY A 667 -20.73 -3.98 -2.88
N THR A 668 -20.62 -3.20 -3.94
CA THR A 668 -21.43 -3.37 -5.17
C THR A 668 -21.13 -4.71 -5.84
N ALA A 669 -19.85 -5.06 -6.00
CA ALA A 669 -19.45 -6.34 -6.59
C ALA A 669 -19.91 -7.54 -5.74
N SER A 670 -19.76 -7.43 -4.42
CA SER A 670 -20.22 -8.45 -3.46
C SER A 670 -21.73 -8.64 -3.51
N ALA A 671 -22.51 -7.57 -3.67
CA ALA A 671 -23.95 -7.66 -3.82
C ALA A 671 -24.40 -8.26 -5.16
N GLY A 672 -23.59 -8.12 -6.23
CA GLY A 672 -23.88 -8.67 -7.55
C GLY A 672 -23.44 -10.13 -7.74
N ALA A 673 -22.40 -10.59 -7.04
CA ALA A 673 -21.86 -11.95 -7.18
C ALA A 673 -22.88 -13.08 -6.90
N PRO A 674 -23.82 -12.97 -5.93
CA PRO A 674 -24.88 -13.94 -5.73
C PRO A 674 -25.74 -14.21 -6.96
N ALA A 675 -25.97 -13.20 -7.82
CA ALA A 675 -26.77 -13.37 -9.03
C ALA A 675 -26.17 -14.39 -10.02
N LEU A 676 -24.83 -14.55 -10.02
CA LEU A 676 -24.17 -15.58 -10.82
C LEU A 676 -24.41 -16.99 -10.25
N ALA A 677 -24.36 -17.13 -8.92
CA ALA A 677 -24.66 -18.40 -8.25
C ALA A 677 -26.13 -18.79 -8.43
N ASP A 678 -27.04 -17.82 -8.30
CA ASP A 678 -28.47 -18.01 -8.51
C ASP A 678 -28.77 -18.40 -9.96
N GLY A 679 -28.17 -17.72 -10.94
CA GLY A 679 -28.32 -18.03 -12.36
C GLY A 679 -27.78 -19.41 -12.72
N ALA A 680 -26.63 -19.82 -12.17
CA ALA A 680 -26.09 -21.17 -12.36
C ALA A 680 -27.01 -22.24 -11.73
N THR A 681 -27.59 -21.95 -10.56
CA THR A 681 -28.56 -22.83 -9.88
C THR A 681 -29.84 -22.97 -10.71
N GLN A 682 -30.36 -21.86 -11.23
CA GLN A 682 -31.55 -21.87 -12.08
C GLN A 682 -31.32 -22.66 -13.37
N LEU A 683 -30.20 -22.44 -14.06
CA LEU A 683 -29.89 -23.17 -15.30
C LEU A 683 -29.68 -24.66 -15.05
N SER A 684 -29.11 -25.03 -13.90
CA SER A 684 -28.96 -26.43 -13.47
C SER A 684 -30.32 -27.10 -13.27
N ALA A 685 -31.19 -26.48 -12.46
CA ALA A 685 -32.48 -27.03 -12.09
C ALA A 685 -33.51 -27.03 -13.24
N GLU A 686 -33.58 -25.95 -14.01
CA GLU A 686 -34.62 -25.75 -15.03
C GLU A 686 -34.17 -26.14 -16.44
N GLY A 687 -32.85 -26.21 -16.68
CA GLY A 687 -32.28 -26.49 -18.00
C GLY A 687 -31.68 -27.90 -18.09
N THR A 688 -30.53 -28.10 -17.46
CA THR A 688 -29.78 -29.36 -17.61
C THR A 688 -30.48 -30.55 -17.00
N SER A 689 -31.14 -30.41 -15.84
CA SER A 689 -31.94 -31.49 -15.25
C SER A 689 -33.04 -31.97 -16.22
N VAL A 690 -33.74 -31.04 -16.88
CA VAL A 690 -34.79 -31.36 -17.85
C VAL A 690 -34.21 -32.08 -19.08
N LEU A 691 -33.03 -31.65 -19.55
CA LEU A 691 -32.35 -32.30 -20.68
C LEU A 691 -31.85 -33.70 -20.33
N VAL A 692 -31.36 -33.93 -19.10
CA VAL A 692 -30.99 -35.26 -18.59
C VAL A 692 -32.21 -36.17 -18.61
N ASP A 693 -33.33 -35.74 -18.02
CA ASP A 693 -34.55 -36.54 -17.96
C ASP A 693 -35.11 -36.84 -19.36
N THR A 694 -35.10 -35.84 -20.24
CA THR A 694 -35.59 -35.98 -21.62
C THR A 694 -34.68 -36.88 -22.47
N GLY A 695 -33.36 -36.76 -22.32
CA GLY A 695 -32.38 -37.61 -22.98
C GLY A 695 -32.51 -39.06 -22.57
N ALA A 696 -32.63 -39.33 -21.26
CA ALA A 696 -32.81 -40.66 -20.70
C ALA A 696 -34.13 -41.30 -21.15
N ALA A 697 -35.23 -40.54 -21.12
CA ALA A 697 -36.52 -41.01 -21.63
C ALA A 697 -36.47 -41.35 -23.12
N THR A 698 -35.77 -40.54 -23.92
CA THR A 698 -35.57 -40.80 -25.36
C THR A 698 -34.71 -42.04 -25.58
N ALA A 699 -33.60 -42.18 -24.84
CA ALA A 699 -32.72 -43.33 -24.91
C ALA A 699 -33.48 -44.63 -24.61
N ALA A 700 -34.26 -44.62 -23.53
CA ALA A 700 -35.08 -45.75 -23.11
C ALA A 700 -36.16 -46.12 -24.14
N ASP A 701 -36.94 -45.16 -24.63
CA ASP A 701 -38.01 -45.43 -25.61
C ASP A 701 -37.46 -46.03 -26.91
N TYR A 702 -36.40 -45.45 -27.46
CA TYR A 702 -35.75 -45.96 -28.67
C TYR A 702 -34.98 -47.26 -28.43
N GLY A 703 -34.37 -47.41 -27.24
CA GLY A 703 -33.65 -48.60 -26.81
C GLY A 703 -34.56 -49.81 -26.71
N VAL A 704 -35.74 -49.66 -26.09
CA VAL A 704 -36.76 -50.74 -26.03
C VAL A 704 -37.21 -51.14 -27.44
N LYS A 705 -37.49 -50.17 -28.32
CA LYS A 705 -37.88 -50.44 -29.72
C LYS A 705 -36.80 -51.21 -30.48
N TYR A 706 -35.53 -50.85 -30.29
CA TYR A 706 -34.41 -51.56 -30.90
C TYR A 706 -34.24 -52.97 -30.30
N ALA A 707 -34.32 -53.11 -28.99
CA ALA A 707 -34.18 -54.39 -28.29
C ALA A 707 -35.29 -55.39 -28.68
N VAL A 708 -36.52 -54.92 -28.92
CA VAL A 708 -37.61 -55.74 -29.49
C VAL A 708 -37.27 -56.24 -30.90
N LEU A 709 -36.63 -55.41 -31.74
CA LEU A 709 -36.18 -55.83 -33.06
C LEU A 709 -35.02 -56.84 -32.99
N GLU A 710 -34.12 -56.69 -32.02
CA GLU A 710 -33.05 -57.67 -31.76
C GLU A 710 -33.62 -59.02 -31.31
N ALA A 711 -34.51 -59.02 -30.33
CA ALA A 711 -35.20 -60.23 -29.88
C ALA A 711 -36.00 -60.88 -31.02
N GLY A 712 -36.74 -60.09 -31.81
CA GLY A 712 -37.46 -60.60 -32.97
C GLY A 712 -36.52 -61.16 -34.05
N ALA A 713 -35.37 -60.52 -34.30
CA ALA A 713 -34.37 -61.02 -35.25
C ALA A 713 -33.74 -62.33 -34.79
N GLU A 714 -33.46 -62.48 -33.50
CA GLU A 714 -32.98 -63.72 -32.91
C GLU A 714 -34.03 -64.83 -33.04
N ARG A 715 -35.30 -64.53 -32.74
CA ARG A 715 -36.41 -65.48 -32.91
C ARG A 715 -36.63 -65.88 -34.37
N ALA A 716 -36.50 -64.97 -35.33
CA ALA A 716 -36.52 -65.33 -36.75
C ALA A 716 -35.31 -66.19 -37.19
N ALA A 717 -34.21 -66.19 -36.45
CA ALA A 717 -33.07 -67.06 -36.76
C ALA A 717 -33.22 -68.46 -36.15
N THR A 718 -33.91 -68.60 -35.02
CA THR A 718 -33.97 -69.84 -34.23
C THR A 718 -35.31 -70.55 -34.27
N GLU A 719 -36.42 -69.83 -34.46
CA GLU A 719 -37.81 -70.33 -34.38
C GLU A 719 -38.55 -70.29 -35.74
N SER A 720 -37.91 -69.90 -36.85
CA SER A 720 -38.60 -69.63 -38.12
C SER A 720 -39.11 -70.85 -38.90
N MET A 721 -38.61 -72.05 -38.55
CA MET A 721 -38.89 -73.29 -39.29
C MET A 721 -40.16 -73.95 -38.77
N ALA A 722 -40.96 -74.55 -39.66
CA ALA A 722 -42.22 -75.21 -39.27
C ALA A 722 -41.97 -76.44 -38.37
N TYR A 723 -40.96 -77.25 -38.68
CA TYR A 723 -40.54 -78.40 -37.86
C TYR A 723 -39.06 -78.40 -37.47
N GLY A 724 -38.31 -77.36 -37.82
CA GLY A 724 -36.86 -77.33 -37.71
C GLY A 724 -36.17 -77.72 -39.03
N GLY A 725 -34.92 -77.30 -39.20
CA GLY A 725 -34.12 -77.66 -40.37
C GLY A 725 -33.17 -78.82 -40.10
N PRO A 726 -32.63 -79.48 -41.13
CA PRO A 726 -31.55 -80.43 -40.96
C PRO A 726 -30.30 -79.74 -40.40
N GLU A 727 -29.57 -80.44 -39.55
CA GLU A 727 -28.36 -79.89 -38.94
C GLU A 727 -27.33 -79.47 -40.02
N GLY A 728 -26.78 -78.26 -39.88
CA GLY A 728 -25.84 -77.69 -40.85
C GLY A 728 -26.47 -77.14 -42.14
N ALA A 729 -27.78 -77.30 -42.37
CA ALA A 729 -28.46 -76.79 -43.56
C ALA A 729 -28.88 -75.32 -43.42
N THR A 730 -28.88 -74.58 -44.54
CA THR A 730 -29.54 -73.28 -44.60
C THR A 730 -31.02 -73.50 -44.84
N SER A 731 -31.85 -73.14 -43.87
CA SER A 731 -33.27 -73.51 -43.88
C SER A 731 -34.15 -72.27 -43.93
N VAL A 732 -35.18 -72.29 -44.78
CA VAL A 732 -36.12 -71.18 -44.94
C VAL A 732 -37.53 -71.75 -45.06
N THR A 733 -38.49 -71.14 -44.37
CA THR A 733 -39.91 -71.51 -44.45
C THR A 733 -40.72 -70.37 -45.05
N ALA A 734 -41.64 -70.70 -45.94
CA ALA A 734 -42.67 -69.81 -46.45
C ALA A 734 -44.05 -70.39 -46.11
N TYR A 735 -44.99 -69.50 -45.80
CA TYR A 735 -46.38 -69.84 -45.54
C TYR A 735 -47.22 -69.35 -46.70
N SER A 736 -47.99 -70.24 -47.33
CA SER A 736 -48.88 -69.94 -48.44
C SER A 736 -50.31 -70.35 -48.05
N LEU A 737 -51.13 -69.39 -47.65
CA LEU A 737 -52.50 -69.62 -47.22
C LEU A 737 -53.45 -69.27 -48.37
N GLU A 738 -54.15 -70.27 -48.90
CA GLU A 738 -55.12 -70.15 -49.98
C GLU A 738 -56.54 -70.11 -49.40
N ILE A 739 -57.18 -68.96 -49.49
CA ILE A 739 -58.58 -68.75 -49.14
C ILE A 739 -59.44 -69.22 -50.31
N ALA A 740 -60.32 -70.18 -50.05
CA ALA A 740 -61.20 -70.74 -51.08
C ALA A 740 -62.18 -69.68 -51.62
N GLY A 741 -62.33 -69.66 -52.95
CA GLY A 741 -63.44 -68.96 -53.60
C GLY A 741 -64.76 -69.75 -53.48
N VAL A 742 -65.85 -69.14 -53.91
CA VAL A 742 -67.19 -69.76 -53.96
C VAL A 742 -67.81 -69.51 -55.33
N ASP A 743 -67.99 -70.57 -56.12
CA ASP A 743 -68.66 -70.56 -57.42
C ASP A 743 -69.94 -71.42 -57.41
N GLY A 744 -70.94 -71.05 -58.21
CA GLY A 744 -72.27 -71.69 -58.25
C GLY A 744 -72.33 -73.08 -58.88
N SER A 745 -71.19 -73.68 -59.20
CA SER A 745 -71.09 -75.06 -59.68
C SER A 745 -70.34 -75.91 -58.66
N GLY A 746 -71.05 -76.84 -58.03
CA GLY A 746 -70.42 -77.87 -57.21
C GLY A 746 -69.30 -78.58 -57.99
N SER A 747 -68.09 -78.51 -57.44
CA SER A 747 -66.84 -79.21 -57.81
C SER A 747 -66.02 -78.68 -59.00
N ALA A 748 -64.78 -78.33 -58.64
CA ALA A 748 -63.54 -78.37 -59.42
C ALA A 748 -63.20 -77.20 -60.36
N SER A 749 -62.58 -76.15 -59.80
CA SER A 749 -61.43 -75.50 -60.43
C SER A 749 -60.13 -75.89 -59.71
N MET A 750 -59.76 -77.18 -59.80
CA MET A 750 -58.40 -77.60 -59.44
C MET A 750 -57.47 -77.40 -60.63
N THR A 751 -56.25 -76.95 -60.34
CA THR A 751 -55.09 -76.76 -61.23
C THR A 751 -54.93 -75.38 -61.86
N ARG A 752 -54.33 -74.43 -61.11
CA ARG A 752 -53.35 -73.40 -61.55
C ARG A 752 -52.95 -72.46 -60.38
N GLY A 753 -52.45 -73.02 -59.27
CA GLY A 753 -51.93 -72.23 -58.13
C GLY A 753 -50.47 -72.55 -57.73
N ALA A 754 -49.94 -73.71 -58.13
CA ALA A 754 -48.66 -74.21 -57.62
C ALA A 754 -47.40 -73.60 -58.27
N ALA A 755 -47.52 -72.71 -59.25
CA ALA A 755 -46.36 -72.13 -59.96
C ALA A 755 -45.86 -70.79 -59.37
N ALA A 756 -46.63 -70.14 -58.50
CA ALA A 756 -46.26 -68.82 -57.97
C ALA A 756 -45.41 -68.87 -56.68
N ALA A 757 -45.62 -69.86 -55.81
CA ALA A 757 -44.90 -69.99 -54.53
C ALA A 757 -43.42 -70.35 -54.70
N ALA A 758 -43.06 -71.12 -55.74
CA ALA A 758 -41.68 -71.55 -55.97
C ALA A 758 -40.75 -70.42 -56.48
N LEU A 759 -41.28 -69.35 -57.06
CA LEU A 759 -40.46 -68.25 -57.60
C LEU A 759 -40.10 -67.19 -56.54
N PHE A 760 -40.86 -67.08 -55.44
CA PHE A 760 -40.55 -66.14 -54.35
C PHE A 760 -39.51 -66.70 -53.36
N GLY A 761 -39.54 -68.00 -53.05
CA GLY A 761 -38.59 -68.62 -52.11
C GLY A 761 -37.14 -68.71 -52.64
N ILE A 762 -36.97 -68.90 -53.94
CA ILE A 762 -35.64 -69.10 -54.55
C ILE A 762 -34.86 -67.77 -54.66
N GLY A 763 -35.54 -66.63 -54.80
CA GLY A 763 -34.89 -65.32 -54.84
C GLY A 763 -34.25 -64.91 -53.50
N ALA A 764 -34.83 -65.33 -52.37
CA ALA A 764 -34.34 -65.00 -51.03
C ALA A 764 -33.18 -65.91 -50.58
N ALA A 765 -33.24 -67.21 -50.88
CA ALA A 765 -32.18 -68.16 -50.50
C ALA A 765 -30.84 -67.90 -51.23
N ALA A 766 -30.88 -67.46 -52.49
CA ALA A 766 -29.68 -67.16 -53.27
C ALA A 766 -28.87 -65.97 -52.69
N ALA A 767 -29.53 -65.00 -52.04
CA ALA A 767 -28.87 -63.86 -51.42
C ALA A 767 -28.23 -64.21 -50.05
N ALA A 768 -28.76 -65.20 -49.33
CA ALA A 768 -28.22 -65.65 -48.04
C ALA A 768 -26.93 -66.47 -48.20
N VAL A 769 -26.87 -67.35 -49.20
CA VAL A 769 -25.71 -68.23 -49.44
C VAL A 769 -24.49 -67.46 -49.97
N LEU A 770 -24.70 -66.44 -50.82
CA LEU A 770 -23.60 -65.61 -51.32
C LEU A 770 -22.97 -64.70 -50.24
N ARG A 771 -23.70 -64.37 -49.16
CA ARG A 771 -23.19 -63.48 -48.09
C ARG A 771 -22.49 -64.18 -46.94
N ARG A 772 -22.81 -65.46 -46.65
CA ARG A 772 -22.11 -66.21 -45.59
C ARG A 772 -20.62 -66.45 -45.92
N ARG A 773 -20.25 -66.48 -47.20
CA ARG A 773 -18.84 -66.48 -47.64
C ARG A 773 -18.14 -65.11 -47.54
N GLY A 774 -18.88 -64.00 -47.57
CA GLY A 774 -18.30 -62.66 -47.46
C GLY A 774 -17.97 -62.22 -46.02
N LEU A 775 -18.66 -62.78 -45.02
CA LEU A 775 -18.49 -62.42 -43.60
C LEU A 775 -17.40 -63.22 -42.88
N LEU A 776 -16.77 -64.22 -43.53
CA LEU A 776 -15.57 -64.89 -43.02
C LEU A 776 -14.25 -64.23 -43.49
N GLN A 777 -14.33 -63.08 -44.18
CA GLN A 777 -13.15 -62.31 -44.64
C GLN A 777 -13.22 -60.80 -44.31
N ALA A 778 -14.05 -60.36 -43.36
CA ALA A 778 -14.08 -58.97 -42.87
C ALA A 778 -14.08 -58.91 -41.35
#